data_AF-A0A9Q9M7R6-F1
#
_entry.id   AF-A0A9Q9M7R6-F1
#
_cell.length_a   1.000
_cell.length_b   1.000
_cell.length_c   1.000
_cell.angle_alpha   90.00
_cell.angle_beta   90.00
_cell.angle_gamma   90.00
#
_symmetry.space_group_name_H-M   'P 1'
#
loop_
_entity.id
_entity.type
_entity.pdbx_description
1 polymer ?
#
loop_
_entity_poly.entity_id
_entity_poly.type
_entity_poly.pdbx_seq_one_letter_code
_entity_poly.pdbx_strand_id
1 'polypeptide(L)'
;MANTPDPLANNPAIRQWAERFYKLKAWTMPDFPDPVNEEVDNRRSAALTELNKITIPAELSSGARRSLAGGRKALKKEILSADEAGAFDKIDSDISDLSSQIAAQLAVAAARDKAQTALAAAEDKFASVRNSLDQGAFTFVEGLIKAAHKTMAAAVTDKDFEAVEAAAKDASSKAEDANTYGLFFDNWTSATLALINPMTGVTKDTAEAARGTQMKAAAVHSKAGDFGAAKLALEAWKSNLSDEGDLAEGLSFAALMDDYMANSHKRCELILASAVPAAKDFRNHLKNAKKKGYKEQKFNEAKGLLQELIDYSSKDRGKLARYMRGFDGSLRADEGFRNALAAADTKQKFKGNNDPAGALADLKVWEKANRALMRKSHSKQIVKALEAKYDTLKKVLAEPELSDLTTTWDAHKLLADADNFDKKTGAPQYHVKLNHLFQLEKVVDDRSEMARILTQFPEAASYDFHKPVADNITAQKYPDAVSAVPAALALLRAMPGYLTAKKAAEDLLAVLPGDADVLKSTLDDAIKAAELTARGGDPGKAAGDLQTVLDNADYMDLVLAMADYRAKLAKVEKEHARTKKYLKLPAAESKLDEALEAAKDRAGTDKEYGDAFLMLDTHEKLLKTVKPMATARFQVQGIVAALKRASVPSDELDPLEVKVAAAEDEAKKPDFDKAKTAFDKVRNELEKLSAEAAEAYEMMDGAGSNAGHSLDRHGPDVSDEDLITRLKTGKPPNAHDDDERSYTGASSKFHSPQDWLAGREIAAEAALAKGVDITETEMTFTGDPLTDPDESADFTVEHGRPIDKAYIGHKKHVRSDDNGEPISDKTYESFEEVEGLTRAYVNFIWEPELLPAETTDNPDPATDYPEEKAQDNADYVAKYTTRHGAAPAKIPGRWVMMQQYPVADGWDNETKTYTNGNPGNMIP
;
A
#
# COMPACT_ATOMS: atom_id res chain seq x y z
N MET A 1 -2.27 14.92 3.55
CA MET A 1 -2.37 16.30 4.09
C MET A 1 -1.33 16.68 5.14
N ALA A 2 -0.66 15.75 5.85
CA ALA A 2 0.13 16.08 7.05
C ALA A 2 1.66 16.33 6.87
N ASN A 3 2.24 16.09 5.69
CA ASN A 3 3.71 16.09 5.52
C ASN A 3 4.29 17.18 4.60
N THR A 4 3.48 18.04 3.98
CA THR A 4 4.04 19.20 3.26
C THR A 4 4.28 20.34 4.26
N PRO A 5 5.45 21.01 4.25
CA PRO A 5 5.71 22.17 5.10
C PRO A 5 4.58 23.20 4.99
N ASP A 6 4.18 23.78 6.12
CA ASP A 6 3.24 24.91 6.11
C ASP A 6 3.88 26.05 5.29
N PRO A 7 3.24 26.53 4.21
CA PRO A 7 3.78 27.60 3.36
C PRO A 7 4.15 28.88 4.13
N LEU A 8 3.65 29.03 5.36
CA LEU A 8 3.97 30.16 6.22
C LEU A 8 5.35 30.16 6.83
N ALA A 9 6.01 29.01 6.89
CA ALA A 9 7.41 29.00 7.28
C ALA A 9 8.25 29.83 6.27
N ASN A 10 7.80 29.94 5.01
CA ASN A 10 8.61 30.42 3.89
C ASN A 10 8.01 31.58 3.07
N ASN A 11 6.76 32.03 3.29
CA ASN A 11 6.21 33.20 2.58
C ASN A 11 6.37 34.51 3.41
N PRO A 12 7.40 35.34 3.13
CA PRO A 12 7.66 36.55 3.91
C PRO A 12 6.56 37.63 3.81
N ALA A 13 5.68 37.57 2.81
CA ALA A 13 4.67 38.61 2.58
C ALA A 13 3.58 38.66 3.67
N ILE A 14 3.20 37.51 4.23
CA ILE A 14 2.16 37.38 5.28
C ILE A 14 2.72 37.44 6.70
N ARG A 15 4.04 37.33 6.86
CA ARG A 15 4.74 37.37 8.16
C ARG A 15 4.57 38.72 8.87
N GLN A 16 4.48 39.80 8.09
CA GLN A 16 4.30 41.18 8.61
C GLN A 16 2.95 41.38 9.32
N TRP A 17 1.87 40.72 8.86
CA TRP A 17 0.58 40.74 9.55
C TRP A 17 0.61 39.97 10.87
N ALA A 18 1.31 38.83 10.86
CA ALA A 18 1.45 37.98 12.04
C ALA A 18 2.18 38.73 13.19
N GLU A 19 3.26 39.46 12.87
CA GLU A 19 4.04 40.21 13.86
C GLU A 19 3.31 41.42 14.48
N ARG A 20 2.47 42.14 13.72
CA ARG A 20 1.61 43.20 14.26
C ARG A 20 0.54 42.64 15.22
N PHE A 21 0.13 41.40 15.00
CA PHE A 21 -0.99 40.75 15.68
C PHE A 21 -0.66 39.99 16.96
N TYR A 22 0.43 39.23 17.02
CA TYR A 22 0.73 38.35 18.16
C TYR A 22 0.88 39.07 19.52
N LYS A 23 0.73 40.39 19.54
CA LYS A 23 0.66 41.23 20.75
C LYS A 23 -0.77 41.45 21.30
N LEU A 24 -1.83 40.91 20.68
CA LEU A 24 -3.23 41.29 20.97
C LEU A 24 -4.17 40.10 21.25
N LYS A 25 -4.73 40.03 22.48
CA LYS A 25 -5.73 39.04 22.92
C LYS A 25 -7.18 39.52 22.61
N ALA A 26 -8.12 38.63 22.30
CA ALA A 26 -9.45 39.01 21.77
C ALA A 26 -10.35 39.70 22.80
N TRP A 27 -10.22 39.34 24.07
CA TRP A 27 -10.88 39.97 25.21
C TRP A 27 -10.17 41.27 25.68
N THR A 28 -9.16 41.75 24.95
CA THR A 28 -8.49 43.04 25.22
C THR A 28 -8.85 44.12 24.20
N MET A 29 -9.92 43.89 23.43
CA MET A 29 -10.42 44.84 22.44
C MET A 29 -11.13 46.00 23.15
N PRO A 30 -10.89 47.26 22.74
CA PRO A 30 -11.62 48.40 23.27
C PRO A 30 -13.12 48.28 22.95
N ASP A 31 -13.97 48.77 23.85
CA ASP A 31 -15.38 49.01 23.53
C ASP A 31 -15.51 50.04 22.40
N PHE A 32 -16.68 50.06 21.77
CA PHE A 32 -17.00 51.12 20.81
C PHE A 32 -16.97 52.47 21.56
N PRO A 33 -16.14 53.45 21.14
CA PRO A 33 -16.07 54.73 21.84
C PRO A 33 -17.43 55.46 21.75
N ASP A 34 -17.81 56.16 22.82
CA ASP A 34 -18.95 57.08 22.76
C ASP A 34 -18.71 58.11 21.64
N PRO A 35 -19.74 58.53 20.89
CA PRO A 35 -19.58 59.46 19.78
C PRO A 35 -19.17 60.84 20.30
N VAL A 36 -17.98 61.32 19.90
CA VAL A 36 -17.41 62.62 20.31
C VAL A 36 -17.05 63.50 19.12
N ASN A 37 -16.76 62.92 17.94
CA ASN A 37 -16.36 63.64 16.74
C ASN A 37 -16.95 62.97 15.49
N GLU A 38 -17.92 63.63 14.86
CA GLU A 38 -18.71 63.12 13.74
C GLU A 38 -17.84 62.66 12.53
N GLU A 39 -16.71 63.33 12.26
CA GLU A 39 -15.81 62.94 11.15
C GLU A 39 -15.07 61.64 11.46
N VAL A 40 -14.54 61.52 12.69
CA VAL A 40 -13.84 60.31 13.18
C VAL A 40 -14.81 59.14 13.29
N ASP A 41 -16.01 59.37 13.80
CA ASP A 41 -17.05 58.35 13.98
C ASP A 41 -17.56 57.82 12.62
N ASN A 42 -17.68 58.68 11.62
CA ASN A 42 -18.01 58.30 10.24
C ASN A 42 -16.89 57.46 9.60
N ARG A 43 -15.62 57.87 9.73
CA ARG A 43 -14.47 57.08 9.23
C ARG A 43 -14.36 55.74 9.96
N ARG A 44 -14.57 55.70 11.29
CA ARG A 44 -14.58 54.47 12.11
C ARG A 44 -15.63 53.48 11.62
N SER A 45 -16.85 53.96 11.41
CA SER A 45 -17.97 53.14 10.94
C SER A 45 -17.73 52.60 9.52
N ALA A 46 -17.17 53.43 8.64
CA ALA A 46 -16.80 53.03 7.28
C ALA A 46 -15.69 51.96 7.28
N ALA A 47 -14.59 52.17 8.02
CA ALA A 47 -13.48 51.24 8.11
C ALA A 47 -13.90 49.89 8.74
N LEU A 48 -14.73 49.91 9.80
CA LEU A 48 -15.31 48.67 10.36
C LEU A 48 -16.18 47.94 9.34
N THR A 49 -16.97 48.68 8.56
CA THR A 49 -17.80 48.09 7.50
C THR A 49 -16.94 47.41 6.45
N GLU A 50 -15.86 48.03 5.98
CA GLU A 50 -14.94 47.42 5.01
C GLU A 50 -14.18 46.22 5.60
N LEU A 51 -13.66 46.33 6.83
CA LEU A 51 -12.98 45.23 7.52
C LEU A 51 -13.91 44.03 7.78
N ASN A 52 -15.19 44.29 8.01
CA ASN A 52 -16.20 43.24 8.20
C ASN A 52 -16.54 42.48 6.91
N LYS A 53 -16.29 43.06 5.73
CA LYS A 53 -16.41 42.36 4.44
C LYS A 53 -15.29 41.36 4.20
N ILE A 54 -14.16 41.50 4.90
CA ILE A 54 -13.01 40.61 4.74
C ILE A 54 -13.25 39.31 5.50
N THR A 55 -13.49 38.22 4.77
CA THR A 55 -13.56 36.85 5.29
C THR A 55 -12.25 36.11 5.07
N ILE A 56 -11.85 35.26 6.01
CA ILE A 56 -10.65 34.42 5.89
C ILE A 56 -11.09 33.01 5.53
N PRO A 57 -10.85 32.56 4.29
CA PRO A 57 -11.43 31.31 3.80
C PRO A 57 -10.76 30.07 4.40
N ALA A 58 -11.53 28.98 4.51
CA ALA A 58 -11.10 27.72 5.11
C ALA A 58 -10.06 26.96 4.25
N GLU A 59 -10.01 27.25 2.94
CA GLU A 59 -9.12 26.66 1.95
C GLU A 59 -7.65 27.06 2.15
N LEU A 60 -7.40 28.12 2.93
CA LEU A 60 -6.06 28.59 3.26
C LEU A 60 -5.37 27.66 4.27
N SER A 61 -4.04 27.56 4.21
CA SER A 61 -3.27 26.79 5.20
C SER A 61 -3.50 27.33 6.62
N SER A 62 -3.34 26.49 7.65
CA SER A 62 -3.63 26.91 9.03
C SER A 62 -2.77 28.10 9.47
N GLY A 63 -1.50 28.17 9.09
CA GLY A 63 -0.71 29.38 9.32
C GLY A 63 -1.27 30.62 8.60
N ALA A 64 -1.79 30.50 7.37
CA ALA A 64 -2.23 31.64 6.55
C ALA A 64 -3.46 32.23 7.20
N ARG A 65 -4.39 31.34 7.57
CA ARG A 65 -5.58 31.69 8.33
C ARG A 65 -5.21 32.40 9.63
N ARG A 66 -4.27 31.87 10.42
CA ARG A 66 -3.80 32.53 11.66
C ARG A 66 -3.22 33.93 11.42
N SER A 67 -2.32 34.07 10.45
CA SER A 67 -1.64 35.35 10.19
C SER A 67 -2.60 36.42 9.67
N LEU A 68 -3.56 36.03 8.82
CA LEU A 68 -4.54 36.93 8.22
C LEU A 68 -5.69 37.26 9.20
N ALA A 69 -6.15 36.27 9.98
CA ALA A 69 -7.02 36.49 11.16
C ALA A 69 -6.36 37.48 12.11
N GLY A 70 -5.04 37.33 12.19
CA GLY A 70 -4.20 38.19 12.95
C GLY A 70 -4.26 39.65 12.53
N GLY A 71 -3.90 39.89 11.26
CA GLY A 71 -3.99 41.21 10.65
C GLY A 71 -5.38 41.83 10.80
N ARG A 72 -6.44 41.05 10.57
CA ARG A 72 -7.83 41.50 10.70
C ARG A 72 -8.15 42.03 12.10
N LYS A 73 -7.74 41.31 13.16
CA LYS A 73 -7.97 41.73 14.55
C LYS A 73 -7.14 42.95 14.94
N ALA A 74 -5.89 43.02 14.50
CA ALA A 74 -5.04 44.19 14.73
C ALA A 74 -5.67 45.45 14.13
N LEU A 75 -6.17 45.36 12.90
CA LEU A 75 -6.89 46.46 12.25
C LEU A 75 -8.18 46.82 12.98
N LYS A 76 -8.95 45.84 13.47
CA LYS A 76 -10.15 46.10 14.29
C LYS A 76 -9.79 46.93 15.54
N LYS A 77 -8.65 46.66 16.18
CA LYS A 77 -8.18 47.46 17.33
C LYS A 77 -7.74 48.86 16.92
N GLU A 78 -6.95 48.97 15.85
CA GLU A 78 -6.49 50.27 15.32
C GLU A 78 -7.67 51.18 14.97
N ILE A 79 -8.73 50.63 14.36
CA ILE A 79 -9.99 51.36 14.07
C ILE A 79 -10.68 51.85 15.34
N LEU A 80 -10.83 50.98 16.36
CA LEU A 80 -11.51 51.31 17.61
C LEU A 80 -10.71 52.29 18.48
N SER A 81 -9.38 52.29 18.35
CA SER A 81 -8.48 53.16 19.11
C SER A 81 -8.16 54.49 18.41
N ALA A 82 -8.58 54.68 17.15
CA ALA A 82 -8.34 55.89 16.40
C ALA A 82 -9.16 57.08 16.94
N ASP A 83 -8.47 58.18 17.24
CA ASP A 83 -8.99 59.43 17.78
C ASP A 83 -8.91 60.61 16.79
N GLU A 84 -8.17 60.47 15.69
CA GLU A 84 -8.02 61.47 14.63
C GLU A 84 -8.40 60.93 13.25
N ALA A 85 -9.04 61.76 12.41
CA ALA A 85 -9.51 61.35 11.08
C ALA A 85 -8.36 60.95 10.12
N GLY A 86 -7.18 61.57 10.25
CA GLY A 86 -6.01 61.28 9.42
C GLY A 86 -5.38 59.89 9.65
N ALA A 87 -5.63 59.26 10.80
CA ALA A 87 -5.16 57.90 11.07
C ALA A 87 -5.81 56.87 10.13
N PHE A 88 -7.01 57.16 9.62
CA PHE A 88 -7.77 56.24 8.79
C PHE A 88 -7.21 56.05 7.39
N ASP A 89 -6.39 56.97 6.87
CA ASP A 89 -5.79 56.80 5.53
C ASP A 89 -4.83 55.62 5.50
N LYS A 90 -4.08 55.40 6.59
CA LYS A 90 -3.23 54.21 6.74
C LYS A 90 -4.08 52.96 7.00
N ILE A 91 -5.10 53.05 7.85
CA ILE A 91 -5.99 51.92 8.18
C ILE A 91 -6.69 51.41 6.91
N ASP A 92 -7.23 52.30 6.08
CA ASP A 92 -7.92 51.92 4.85
C ASP A 92 -6.96 51.26 3.83
N SER A 93 -5.71 51.76 3.74
CA SER A 93 -4.65 51.12 2.96
C SER A 93 -4.33 49.71 3.48
N ASP A 94 -4.17 49.57 4.80
CA ASP A 94 -3.87 48.30 5.45
C ASP A 94 -5.04 47.29 5.30
N ILE A 95 -6.30 47.73 5.32
CA ILE A 95 -7.49 46.90 5.02
C ILE A 95 -7.43 46.39 3.57
N SER A 96 -7.11 47.27 2.61
CA SER A 96 -6.96 46.89 1.20
C SER A 96 -5.81 45.89 0.98
N ASP A 97 -4.69 46.09 1.67
CA ASP A 97 -3.53 45.19 1.61
C ASP A 97 -3.85 43.82 2.20
N LEU A 98 -4.57 43.76 3.33
CA LEU A 98 -5.02 42.49 3.91
C LEU A 98 -5.92 41.71 2.93
N SER A 99 -6.89 42.39 2.31
CA SER A 99 -7.77 41.77 1.31
C SER A 99 -6.98 41.25 0.10
N SER A 100 -6.00 42.01 -0.38
CA SER A 100 -5.14 41.63 -1.51
C SER A 100 -4.27 40.41 -1.18
N GLN A 101 -3.76 40.32 0.05
CA GLN A 101 -2.98 39.16 0.49
C GLN A 101 -3.83 37.89 0.66
N ILE A 102 -5.07 38.01 1.13
CA ILE A 102 -6.02 36.88 1.15
C ILE A 102 -6.22 36.34 -0.28
N ALA A 103 -6.48 37.22 -1.24
CA ALA A 103 -6.65 36.83 -2.64
C ALA A 103 -5.39 36.15 -3.21
N ALA A 104 -4.20 36.66 -2.91
CA ALA A 104 -2.95 36.04 -3.33
C ALA A 104 -2.74 34.65 -2.71
N GLN A 105 -3.04 34.47 -1.42
CA GLN A 105 -2.90 33.16 -0.77
C GLN A 105 -3.95 32.14 -1.25
N LEU A 106 -5.14 32.59 -1.65
CA LEU A 106 -6.12 31.72 -2.31
C LEU A 106 -5.60 31.19 -3.65
N ALA A 107 -4.93 32.04 -4.44
CA ALA A 107 -4.30 31.61 -5.68
C ALA A 107 -3.20 30.55 -5.42
N VAL A 108 -2.36 30.76 -4.39
CA VAL A 108 -1.35 29.78 -3.96
C VAL A 108 -2.00 28.47 -3.52
N ALA A 109 -3.07 28.51 -2.71
CA ALA A 109 -3.77 27.32 -2.24
C ALA A 109 -4.37 26.52 -3.41
N ALA A 110 -5.03 27.20 -4.35
CA ALA A 110 -5.58 26.57 -5.55
C ALA A 110 -4.50 25.96 -6.46
N ALA A 111 -3.37 26.65 -6.65
CA ALA A 111 -2.25 26.12 -7.42
C ALA A 111 -1.61 24.89 -6.76
N ARG A 112 -1.46 24.92 -5.42
CA ARG A 112 -0.95 23.80 -4.63
C ARG A 112 -1.83 22.56 -4.75
N ASP A 113 -3.15 22.71 -4.65
CA ASP A 113 -4.09 21.59 -4.76
C ASP A 113 -4.01 20.90 -6.14
N LYS A 114 -3.91 21.71 -7.21
CA LYS A 114 -3.68 21.18 -8.57
C LYS A 114 -2.34 20.47 -8.69
N ALA A 115 -1.27 21.03 -8.14
CA ALA A 115 0.06 20.42 -8.14
C ALA A 115 0.07 19.06 -7.40
N GLN A 116 -0.57 18.99 -6.23
CA GLN A 116 -0.71 17.75 -5.46
C GLN A 116 -1.50 16.68 -6.23
N THR A 117 -2.63 17.08 -6.82
CA THR A 117 -3.45 16.18 -7.63
C THR A 117 -2.68 15.67 -8.86
N ALA A 118 -1.93 16.54 -9.54
CA ALA A 118 -1.13 16.17 -10.70
C ALA A 118 0.03 15.23 -10.33
N LEU A 119 0.69 15.47 -9.19
CA LEU A 119 1.78 14.62 -8.71
C LEU A 119 1.29 13.22 -8.33
N ALA A 120 0.19 13.12 -7.58
CA ALA A 120 -0.43 11.84 -7.26
C ALA A 120 -0.87 11.07 -8.52
N ALA A 121 -1.44 11.76 -9.51
CA ALA A 121 -1.79 11.14 -10.79
C ALA A 121 -0.56 10.64 -11.58
N ALA A 122 0.58 11.33 -11.48
CA ALA A 122 1.83 10.90 -12.09
C ALA A 122 2.42 9.66 -11.40
N GLU A 123 2.40 9.63 -10.07
CA GLU A 123 2.79 8.47 -9.24
C GLU A 123 1.93 7.24 -9.57
N ASP A 124 0.60 7.39 -9.55
CA ASP A 124 -0.35 6.33 -9.91
C ASP A 124 -0.09 5.80 -11.32
N LYS A 125 0.16 6.71 -12.27
CA LYS A 125 0.48 6.33 -13.64
C LYS A 125 1.78 5.54 -13.70
N PHE A 126 2.85 5.99 -13.05
CA PHE A 126 4.12 5.26 -13.02
C PHE A 126 3.97 3.89 -12.35
N ALA A 127 3.30 3.82 -11.19
CA ALA A 127 3.01 2.57 -10.50
C ALA A 127 2.27 1.56 -11.40
N SER A 128 1.35 2.04 -12.25
CA SER A 128 0.61 1.20 -13.19
C SER A 128 1.43 0.63 -14.36
N VAL A 129 2.56 1.27 -14.71
CA VAL A 129 3.37 0.88 -15.88
C VAL A 129 4.75 0.33 -15.53
N ARG A 130 5.27 0.58 -14.33
CA ARG A 130 6.67 0.30 -13.95
C ARG A 130 7.12 -1.15 -14.18
N ASN A 131 6.21 -2.11 -14.05
CA ASN A 131 6.51 -3.54 -14.24
C ASN A 131 6.61 -3.95 -15.73
N SER A 132 6.28 -3.05 -16.66
CA SER A 132 6.40 -3.26 -18.11
C SER A 132 7.60 -2.54 -18.73
N LEU A 133 8.29 -1.70 -17.95
CA LEU A 133 9.40 -0.87 -18.43
C LEU A 133 10.75 -1.62 -18.37
N ASP A 134 11.58 -1.41 -19.39
CA ASP A 134 13.00 -1.76 -19.31
C ASP A 134 13.71 -0.89 -18.25
N GLN A 135 14.95 -1.25 -17.88
CA GLN A 135 15.66 -0.52 -16.82
C GLN A 135 15.83 0.98 -17.14
N GLY A 136 16.07 1.33 -18.40
CA GLY A 136 16.26 2.72 -18.80
C GLY A 136 14.99 3.56 -18.66
N ALA A 137 13.87 3.11 -19.22
CA ALA A 137 12.60 3.80 -19.11
C ALA A 137 12.12 3.89 -17.65
N PHE A 138 12.33 2.83 -16.85
CA PHE A 138 12.04 2.83 -15.42
C PHE A 138 12.79 3.99 -14.73
N THR A 139 14.12 4.03 -14.87
CA THR A 139 14.96 5.05 -14.23
C THR A 139 14.62 6.47 -14.71
N PHE A 140 14.26 6.64 -15.98
CA PHE A 140 13.88 7.93 -16.53
C PHE A 140 12.60 8.47 -15.86
N VAL A 141 11.51 7.68 -15.86
CA VAL A 141 10.22 8.12 -15.31
C VAL A 141 10.30 8.30 -13.80
N GLU A 142 10.99 7.39 -13.09
CA GLU A 142 11.21 7.51 -11.65
C GLU A 142 11.98 8.81 -11.31
N GLY A 143 13.00 9.15 -12.11
CA GLY A 143 13.76 10.38 -11.96
C GLY A 143 12.91 11.65 -12.10
N LEU A 144 11.96 11.66 -13.04
CA LEU A 144 11.02 12.79 -13.21
C LEU A 144 10.11 12.97 -12.00
N ILE A 145 9.59 11.87 -11.44
CA ILE A 145 8.73 11.90 -10.24
C ILE A 145 9.52 12.39 -9.02
N LYS A 146 10.72 11.84 -8.79
CA LYS A 146 11.61 12.29 -7.71
C LYS A 146 11.96 13.79 -7.84
N ALA A 147 12.15 14.29 -9.05
CA ALA A 147 12.40 15.73 -9.30
C ALA A 147 11.16 16.60 -9.01
N ALA A 148 9.96 16.12 -9.37
CA ALA A 148 8.70 16.81 -9.08
C ALA A 148 8.44 16.89 -7.57
N HIS A 149 8.66 15.80 -6.82
CA HIS A 149 8.62 15.79 -5.35
C HIS A 149 9.56 16.81 -4.71
N LYS A 150 10.82 16.85 -5.16
CA LYS A 150 11.80 17.81 -4.66
C LYS A 150 11.37 19.25 -4.90
N THR A 151 10.78 19.53 -6.06
CA THR A 151 10.25 20.85 -6.40
C THR A 151 9.03 21.20 -5.57
N MET A 152 8.12 20.24 -5.37
CA MET A 152 6.94 20.38 -4.52
C MET A 152 7.32 20.75 -3.08
N ALA A 153 8.37 20.14 -2.53
CA ALA A 153 8.86 20.44 -1.19
C ALA A 153 9.45 21.86 -1.05
N ALA A 154 9.92 22.47 -2.15
CA ALA A 154 10.53 23.79 -2.17
C ALA A 154 9.56 24.93 -2.60
N ALA A 155 8.40 24.60 -3.15
CA ALA A 155 7.45 25.57 -3.72
C ALA A 155 6.77 26.44 -2.64
N VAL A 156 6.66 27.75 -2.90
CA VAL A 156 6.09 28.72 -1.95
C VAL A 156 5.15 29.75 -2.62
N THR A 157 5.22 29.91 -3.94
CA THR A 157 4.34 30.78 -4.73
C THR A 157 3.39 29.97 -5.62
N ASP A 158 2.35 30.63 -6.12
CA ASP A 158 1.44 30.08 -7.13
C ASP A 158 2.21 29.61 -8.37
N LYS A 159 3.16 30.40 -8.86
CA LYS A 159 4.02 30.06 -10.01
C LYS A 159 4.91 28.84 -9.74
N ASP A 160 5.42 28.67 -8.53
CA ASP A 160 6.20 27.48 -8.18
C ASP A 160 5.33 26.22 -8.24
N PHE A 161 4.10 26.30 -7.70
CA PHE A 161 3.16 25.18 -7.74
C PHE A 161 2.65 24.90 -9.16
N GLU A 162 2.41 25.93 -9.99
CA GLU A 162 2.09 25.75 -11.41
C GLU A 162 3.24 25.05 -12.16
N ALA A 163 4.49 25.33 -11.83
CA ALA A 163 5.65 24.63 -12.38
C ALA A 163 5.70 23.16 -11.94
N VAL A 164 5.36 22.85 -10.68
CA VAL A 164 5.23 21.47 -10.20
C VAL A 164 4.10 20.73 -10.94
N GLU A 165 2.94 21.37 -11.10
CA GLU A 165 1.81 20.81 -11.83
C GLU A 165 2.21 20.46 -13.28
N ALA A 166 2.89 21.39 -13.97
CA ALA A 166 3.38 21.17 -15.33
C ALA A 166 4.40 20.02 -15.40
N ALA A 167 5.35 19.96 -14.47
CA ALA A 167 6.35 18.89 -14.41
C ALA A 167 5.72 17.51 -14.13
N ALA A 168 4.74 17.44 -13.23
CA ALA A 168 4.03 16.21 -12.93
C ALA A 168 3.17 15.73 -14.13
N LYS A 169 2.50 16.65 -14.82
CA LYS A 169 1.77 16.33 -16.07
C LYS A 169 2.70 15.83 -17.16
N ASP A 170 3.87 16.45 -17.32
CA ASP A 170 4.88 15.98 -18.27
C ASP A 170 5.38 14.57 -17.89
N ALA A 171 5.69 14.32 -16.61
CA ALA A 171 6.07 13.00 -16.13
C ALA A 171 5.01 11.93 -16.42
N SER A 172 3.72 12.24 -16.21
CA SER A 172 2.60 11.36 -16.54
C SER A 172 2.52 11.06 -18.04
N SER A 173 2.68 12.09 -18.89
CA SER A 173 2.75 11.92 -20.34
C SER A 173 3.93 11.05 -20.76
N LYS A 174 5.11 11.26 -20.15
CA LYS A 174 6.31 10.47 -20.40
C LYS A 174 6.19 9.02 -19.93
N ALA A 175 5.43 8.77 -18.87
CA ALA A 175 5.08 7.42 -18.45
C ALA A 175 4.18 6.71 -19.49
N GLU A 176 3.30 7.43 -20.18
CA GLU A 176 2.50 6.87 -21.29
C GLU A 176 3.36 6.57 -22.54
N ASP A 177 4.26 7.48 -22.89
CA ASP A 177 5.23 7.25 -23.97
C ASP A 177 6.09 6.01 -23.66
N ALA A 178 6.60 5.92 -22.42
CA ALA A 178 7.36 4.78 -21.91
C ALA A 178 6.56 3.48 -21.95
N ASN A 179 5.28 3.51 -21.59
CA ASN A 179 4.38 2.36 -21.66
C ASN A 179 4.20 1.86 -23.11
N THR A 180 4.00 2.77 -24.05
CA THR A 180 3.90 2.43 -25.48
C THR A 180 5.17 1.72 -25.97
N TYR A 181 6.34 2.22 -25.57
CA TYR A 181 7.62 1.56 -25.84
C TYR A 181 7.75 0.22 -25.11
N GLY A 182 7.33 0.12 -23.85
CA GLY A 182 7.32 -1.13 -23.08
C GLY A 182 6.52 -2.25 -23.75
N LEU A 183 5.34 -1.92 -24.29
CA LEU A 183 4.54 -2.85 -25.10
C LEU A 183 5.27 -3.30 -26.37
N PHE A 184 5.96 -2.39 -27.05
CA PHE A 184 6.79 -2.75 -28.19
C PHE A 184 7.96 -3.66 -27.78
N PHE A 185 8.61 -3.36 -26.66
CA PHE A 185 9.70 -4.13 -26.10
C PHE A 185 9.29 -5.58 -25.79
N ASP A 186 8.11 -5.78 -25.20
CA ASP A 186 7.57 -7.11 -24.89
C ASP A 186 7.26 -7.92 -26.16
N ASN A 187 6.69 -7.24 -27.16
CA ASN A 187 6.46 -7.83 -28.48
C ASN A 187 7.76 -8.20 -29.19
N TRP A 188 8.77 -7.32 -29.14
CA TRP A 188 10.11 -7.59 -29.68
C TRP A 188 10.79 -8.74 -28.96
N THR A 189 10.66 -8.83 -27.64
CA THR A 189 11.18 -9.94 -26.85
C THR A 189 10.56 -11.26 -27.26
N SER A 190 9.23 -11.30 -27.41
CA SER A 190 8.51 -12.50 -27.86
C SER A 190 8.87 -12.90 -29.29
N ALA A 191 8.98 -11.93 -30.21
CA ALA A 191 9.34 -12.17 -31.60
C ALA A 191 10.77 -12.70 -31.75
N THR A 192 11.74 -12.09 -31.07
CA THR A 192 13.15 -12.53 -31.11
C THR A 192 13.33 -13.91 -30.51
N LEU A 193 12.64 -14.25 -29.41
CA LEU A 193 12.65 -15.61 -28.87
C LEU A 193 12.12 -16.64 -29.89
N ALA A 194 10.99 -16.36 -30.54
CA ALA A 194 10.43 -17.23 -31.58
C ALA A 194 11.39 -17.43 -32.77
N LEU A 195 12.14 -16.39 -33.13
CA LEU A 195 13.12 -16.42 -34.21
C LEU A 195 14.40 -17.18 -33.84
N ILE A 196 14.82 -17.12 -32.57
CA ILE A 196 16.00 -17.81 -32.06
C ILE A 196 15.74 -19.30 -31.79
N ASN A 197 14.55 -19.66 -31.32
CA ASN A 197 14.23 -21.02 -30.85
C ASN A 197 14.67 -22.18 -31.78
N PRO A 198 14.50 -22.12 -33.11
CA PRO A 198 14.93 -23.21 -34.01
C PRO A 198 16.38 -23.11 -34.47
N MET A 199 17.12 -22.06 -34.09
CA MET A 199 18.55 -21.95 -34.37
C MET A 199 19.35 -22.95 -33.50
N THR A 200 20.55 -23.35 -33.95
CA THR A 200 21.39 -24.32 -33.23
C THR A 200 22.87 -23.95 -33.24
N GLY A 201 23.59 -24.34 -32.19
CA GLY A 201 25.03 -24.13 -32.05
C GLY A 201 25.42 -22.65 -32.11
N VAL A 202 26.58 -22.34 -32.71
CA VAL A 202 27.18 -20.99 -32.75
C VAL A 202 26.23 -19.91 -33.28
N THR A 203 25.36 -20.25 -34.23
CA THR A 203 24.37 -19.30 -34.78
C THR A 203 23.37 -18.82 -33.72
N LYS A 204 22.89 -19.74 -32.89
CA LYS A 204 22.00 -19.44 -31.77
C LYS A 204 22.72 -18.56 -30.74
N ASP A 205 23.91 -18.97 -30.32
CA ASP A 205 24.69 -18.24 -29.31
C ASP A 205 25.00 -16.80 -29.75
N THR A 206 25.33 -16.63 -31.04
CA THR A 206 25.57 -15.30 -31.65
C THR A 206 24.29 -14.45 -31.62
N ALA A 207 23.15 -15.02 -31.99
CA ALA A 207 21.87 -14.32 -32.02
C ALA A 207 21.39 -13.91 -30.61
N GLU A 208 21.60 -14.77 -29.60
CA GLU A 208 21.29 -14.49 -28.19
C GLU A 208 22.21 -13.40 -27.62
N ALA A 209 23.51 -13.45 -27.90
CA ALA A 209 24.47 -12.41 -27.50
C ALA A 209 24.15 -11.05 -28.16
N ALA A 210 23.79 -11.06 -29.44
CA ALA A 210 23.38 -9.86 -30.16
C ALA A 210 22.06 -9.29 -29.60
N ARG A 211 21.10 -10.14 -29.24
CA ARG A 211 19.84 -9.73 -28.59
C ARG A 211 20.12 -8.96 -27.29
N GLY A 212 21.00 -9.50 -26.43
CA GLY A 212 21.41 -8.83 -25.20
C GLY A 212 22.12 -7.49 -25.45
N THR A 213 22.93 -7.40 -26.51
CA THR A 213 23.57 -6.12 -26.92
C THR A 213 22.53 -5.07 -27.30
N GLN A 214 21.50 -5.44 -28.08
CA GLN A 214 20.46 -4.47 -28.47
C GLN A 214 19.58 -4.04 -27.29
N MET A 215 19.26 -4.94 -26.36
CA MET A 215 18.54 -4.56 -25.13
C MET A 215 19.34 -3.55 -24.30
N LYS A 216 20.67 -3.72 -24.19
CA LYS A 216 21.55 -2.76 -23.51
C LYS A 216 21.58 -1.40 -24.22
N ALA A 217 21.68 -1.39 -25.55
CA ALA A 217 21.66 -0.16 -26.34
C ALA A 217 20.31 0.58 -26.20
N ALA A 218 19.20 -0.16 -26.24
CA ALA A 218 17.86 0.39 -26.05
C ALA A 218 17.70 1.01 -24.66
N ALA A 219 18.18 0.34 -23.61
CA ALA A 219 18.15 0.84 -22.24
C ALA A 219 18.92 2.17 -22.06
N VAL A 220 20.00 2.40 -22.82
CA VAL A 220 20.72 3.69 -22.80
C VAL A 220 19.85 4.81 -23.37
N HIS A 221 19.17 4.57 -24.48
CA HIS A 221 18.28 5.56 -25.11
C HIS A 221 17.02 5.81 -24.28
N SER A 222 16.39 4.76 -23.75
CA SER A 222 15.19 4.87 -22.92
C SER A 222 15.49 5.58 -21.58
N LYS A 223 16.70 5.43 -21.03
CA LYS A 223 17.18 6.21 -19.87
C LYS A 223 17.27 7.71 -20.14
N ALA A 224 17.49 8.11 -21.40
CA ALA A 224 17.48 9.51 -21.82
C ALA A 224 16.07 10.01 -22.21
N GLY A 225 15.04 9.16 -22.12
CA GLY A 225 13.68 9.47 -22.56
C GLY A 225 13.48 9.45 -24.08
N ASP A 226 14.45 8.94 -24.85
CA ASP A 226 14.36 8.81 -26.31
C ASP A 226 13.87 7.40 -26.69
N PHE A 227 12.57 7.20 -26.53
CA PHE A 227 11.92 5.92 -26.83
C PHE A 227 11.91 5.57 -28.32
N GLY A 228 12.03 6.56 -29.19
CA GLY A 228 12.16 6.36 -30.64
C GLY A 228 13.50 5.73 -31.00
N ALA A 229 14.60 6.29 -30.48
CA ALA A 229 15.92 5.71 -30.65
C ALA A 229 16.06 4.34 -29.94
N ALA A 230 15.44 4.17 -28.77
CA ALA A 230 15.41 2.88 -28.09
C ALA A 230 14.75 1.79 -28.93
N LYS A 231 13.61 2.10 -29.56
CA LYS A 231 12.95 1.19 -30.51
C LYS A 231 13.84 0.85 -31.70
N LEU A 232 14.48 1.85 -32.32
CA LEU A 232 15.38 1.62 -33.46
C LEU A 232 16.58 0.74 -33.09
N ALA A 233 17.11 0.88 -31.87
CA ALA A 233 18.18 0.02 -31.37
C ALA A 233 17.74 -1.45 -31.28
N LEU A 234 16.52 -1.72 -30.79
CA LEU A 234 15.98 -3.09 -30.78
C LEU A 234 15.79 -3.65 -32.20
N GLU A 235 15.24 -2.84 -33.12
CA GLU A 235 15.00 -3.25 -34.50
C GLU A 235 16.29 -3.55 -35.27
N ALA A 236 17.44 -2.99 -34.86
CA ALA A 236 18.74 -3.29 -35.45
C ALA A 236 19.14 -4.77 -35.32
N TRP A 237 18.51 -5.54 -34.42
CA TRP A 237 18.75 -6.98 -34.29
C TRP A 237 18.48 -7.78 -35.57
N LYS A 238 17.62 -7.28 -36.48
CA LYS A 238 17.25 -7.94 -37.74
C LYS A 238 18.43 -8.36 -38.61
N SER A 239 19.59 -7.69 -38.49
CA SER A 239 20.80 -8.04 -39.24
C SER A 239 21.38 -9.42 -38.89
N ASN A 240 20.88 -10.06 -37.83
CA ASN A 240 21.27 -11.41 -37.41
C ASN A 240 20.37 -12.51 -38.02
N LEU A 241 19.40 -12.13 -38.84
CA LEU A 241 18.50 -13.04 -39.53
C LEU A 241 18.96 -13.27 -40.97
N SER A 242 18.56 -14.41 -41.54
CA SER A 242 18.74 -14.67 -42.98
C SER A 242 17.86 -13.78 -43.84
N ASP A 243 16.67 -13.44 -43.35
CA ASP A 243 15.76 -12.46 -43.94
C ASP A 243 15.37 -11.43 -42.87
N GLU A 244 15.71 -10.16 -43.08
CA GLU A 244 15.36 -9.09 -42.15
C GLU A 244 13.84 -8.91 -42.00
N GLY A 245 13.05 -9.32 -43.00
CA GLY A 245 11.59 -9.28 -42.98
C GLY A 245 10.96 -10.19 -41.94
N ASP A 246 11.65 -11.25 -41.52
CA ASP A 246 11.16 -12.20 -40.53
C ASP A 246 10.91 -11.53 -39.16
N LEU A 247 11.70 -10.51 -38.80
CA LEU A 247 11.47 -9.74 -37.58
C LEU A 247 10.13 -9.00 -37.63
N ALA A 248 9.80 -8.37 -38.76
CA ALA A 248 8.54 -7.66 -38.93
C ALA A 248 7.34 -8.63 -38.88
N GLU A 249 7.48 -9.83 -39.46
CA GLU A 249 6.44 -10.87 -39.37
C GLU A 249 6.24 -11.38 -37.94
N GLY A 250 7.34 -11.64 -37.22
CA GLY A 250 7.32 -12.05 -35.82
C GLY A 250 6.69 -10.99 -34.91
N LEU A 251 7.08 -9.71 -35.06
CA LEU A 251 6.48 -8.58 -34.34
C LEU A 251 4.98 -8.46 -34.62
N SER A 252 4.56 -8.59 -35.88
CA SER A 252 3.14 -8.56 -36.25
C SER A 252 2.35 -9.72 -35.62
N PHE A 253 2.94 -10.91 -35.50
CA PHE A 253 2.30 -12.03 -34.82
C PHE A 253 2.19 -11.81 -33.31
N ALA A 254 3.26 -11.34 -32.66
CA ALA A 254 3.26 -11.03 -31.23
C ALA A 254 2.18 -9.98 -30.89
N ALA A 255 2.11 -8.90 -31.66
CA ALA A 255 1.10 -7.86 -31.45
C ALA A 255 -0.34 -8.37 -31.60
N LEU A 256 -0.59 -9.27 -32.57
CA LEU A 256 -1.91 -9.91 -32.73
C LEU A 256 -2.23 -10.87 -31.57
N MET A 257 -1.24 -11.57 -31.03
CA MET A 257 -1.40 -12.42 -29.85
C MET A 257 -1.78 -11.59 -28.62
N ASP A 258 -1.10 -10.47 -28.39
CA ASP A 258 -1.40 -9.55 -27.29
C ASP A 258 -2.82 -8.98 -27.41
N ASP A 259 -3.21 -8.50 -28.61
CA ASP A 259 -4.57 -8.02 -28.87
C ASP A 259 -5.63 -9.11 -28.63
N TYR A 260 -5.36 -10.33 -29.11
CA TYR A 260 -6.23 -11.48 -28.85
C TYR A 260 -6.41 -11.73 -27.35
N MET A 261 -5.32 -11.76 -26.59
CA MET A 261 -5.33 -12.00 -25.14
C MET A 261 -6.11 -10.91 -24.39
N ALA A 262 -5.93 -9.64 -24.78
CA ALA A 262 -6.61 -8.51 -24.16
C ALA A 262 -8.12 -8.46 -24.50
N ASN A 263 -8.47 -8.63 -25.78
CA ASN A 263 -9.79 -8.23 -26.29
C ASN A 263 -10.73 -9.38 -26.66
N SER A 264 -10.20 -10.58 -26.91
CA SER A 264 -10.98 -11.70 -27.47
C SER A 264 -10.92 -12.98 -26.64
N HIS A 265 -9.81 -13.25 -25.95
CA HIS A 265 -9.54 -14.53 -25.28
C HIS A 265 -10.66 -15.00 -24.36
N LYS A 266 -11.09 -14.18 -23.38
CA LYS A 266 -12.19 -14.54 -22.45
C LYS A 266 -13.48 -14.92 -23.18
N ARG A 267 -13.81 -14.22 -24.27
CA ARG A 267 -15.00 -14.49 -25.08
C ARG A 267 -14.83 -15.78 -25.89
N CYS A 268 -13.65 -16.01 -26.45
CA CYS A 268 -13.30 -17.25 -27.13
C CYS A 268 -13.39 -18.44 -26.18
N GLU A 269 -12.77 -18.39 -25.00
CA GLU A 269 -12.84 -19.46 -24.00
C GLU A 269 -14.28 -19.82 -23.65
N LEU A 270 -15.12 -18.80 -23.39
CA LEU A 270 -16.54 -19.00 -23.12
C LEU A 270 -17.26 -19.73 -24.27
N ILE A 271 -17.00 -19.34 -25.52
CA ILE A 271 -17.62 -19.95 -26.70
C ILE A 271 -17.09 -21.38 -26.90
N LEU A 272 -15.78 -21.59 -26.75
CA LEU A 272 -15.10 -22.87 -26.98
C LEU A 272 -15.46 -23.94 -25.94
N ALA A 273 -15.72 -23.52 -24.70
CA ALA A 273 -16.21 -24.36 -23.61
C ALA A 273 -17.72 -24.64 -23.70
N SER A 274 -18.45 -23.93 -24.56
CA SER A 274 -19.90 -24.09 -24.70
C SER A 274 -20.29 -25.31 -25.55
N ALA A 275 -21.60 -25.56 -25.62
CA ALA A 275 -22.19 -26.59 -26.48
C ALA A 275 -22.39 -26.16 -27.95
N VAL A 276 -21.91 -24.98 -28.34
CA VAL A 276 -21.98 -24.50 -29.74
C VAL A 276 -21.26 -25.52 -30.64
N PRO A 277 -21.93 -26.20 -31.60
CA PRO A 277 -21.36 -27.43 -32.18
C PRO A 277 -20.12 -27.21 -33.05
N ALA A 278 -20.02 -26.07 -33.75
CA ALA A 278 -18.81 -25.67 -34.48
C ALA A 278 -17.61 -25.31 -33.57
N ALA A 279 -17.81 -25.12 -32.27
CA ALA A 279 -16.73 -24.72 -31.37
C ALA A 279 -15.59 -25.73 -31.30
N LYS A 280 -15.90 -27.02 -31.50
CA LYS A 280 -14.89 -28.11 -31.53
C LYS A 280 -13.83 -27.89 -32.62
N ASP A 281 -14.21 -27.31 -33.75
CA ASP A 281 -13.33 -27.07 -34.89
C ASP A 281 -12.32 -25.96 -34.57
N PHE A 282 -12.63 -25.12 -33.58
CA PHE A 282 -11.81 -24.00 -33.15
C PHE A 282 -11.03 -24.21 -31.85
N ARG A 283 -11.28 -25.30 -31.12
CA ARG A 283 -10.62 -25.56 -29.82
C ARG A 283 -9.09 -25.57 -29.89
N ASN A 284 -8.55 -26.04 -31.01
CA ASN A 284 -7.11 -26.13 -31.20
C ASN A 284 -6.51 -24.93 -31.95
N HIS A 285 -7.29 -23.93 -32.39
CA HIS A 285 -6.77 -22.80 -33.17
C HIS A 285 -5.69 -22.02 -32.40
N LEU A 286 -5.92 -21.69 -31.12
CA LEU A 286 -4.93 -21.00 -30.30
C LEU A 286 -3.65 -21.84 -30.13
N LYS A 287 -3.79 -23.12 -29.78
CA LYS A 287 -2.67 -24.06 -29.64
C LYS A 287 -1.87 -24.19 -30.95
N ASN A 288 -2.57 -24.29 -32.08
CA ASN A 288 -1.95 -24.42 -33.40
C ASN A 288 -1.30 -23.10 -33.84
N ALA A 289 -1.91 -21.96 -33.57
CA ALA A 289 -1.32 -20.65 -33.83
C ALA A 289 -0.02 -20.47 -33.04
N LYS A 290 -0.03 -20.79 -31.73
CA LYS A 290 1.15 -20.79 -30.87
C LYS A 290 2.24 -21.71 -31.40
N LYS A 291 1.92 -22.96 -31.73
CA LYS A 291 2.88 -23.91 -32.33
C LYS A 291 3.48 -23.35 -33.63
N LYS A 292 2.65 -22.82 -34.52
CA LYS A 292 3.11 -22.29 -35.81
C LYS A 292 4.01 -21.06 -35.64
N GLY A 293 3.65 -20.14 -34.76
CA GLY A 293 4.40 -18.92 -34.50
C GLY A 293 5.70 -19.18 -33.74
N TYR A 294 5.62 -19.86 -32.60
CA TYR A 294 6.74 -19.99 -31.67
C TYR A 294 7.70 -21.14 -31.96
N LYS A 295 7.25 -22.19 -32.68
CA LYS A 295 8.05 -23.38 -32.96
C LYS A 295 8.36 -23.60 -34.44
N GLU A 296 7.41 -23.30 -35.33
CA GLU A 296 7.57 -23.56 -36.77
C GLU A 296 7.98 -22.31 -37.58
N GLN A 297 8.03 -21.11 -36.97
CA GLN A 297 8.29 -19.82 -37.64
C GLN A 297 7.36 -19.51 -38.83
N LYS A 298 6.14 -20.05 -38.78
CA LYS A 298 5.11 -19.85 -39.81
C LYS A 298 4.17 -18.74 -39.40
N PHE A 299 4.69 -17.53 -39.25
CA PHE A 299 3.95 -16.38 -38.70
C PHE A 299 2.68 -16.06 -39.47
N ASN A 300 2.71 -16.12 -40.81
CA ASN A 300 1.52 -15.86 -41.62
C ASN A 300 0.41 -16.92 -41.41
N GLU A 301 0.77 -18.19 -41.32
CA GLU A 301 -0.20 -19.25 -41.00
C GLU A 301 -0.71 -19.12 -39.53
N ALA A 302 0.17 -18.77 -38.60
CA ALA A 302 -0.18 -18.56 -37.19
C ALA A 302 -1.17 -17.39 -37.01
N LYS A 303 -0.90 -16.26 -37.67
CA LYS A 303 -1.80 -15.09 -37.71
C LYS A 303 -3.14 -15.46 -38.34
N GLY A 304 -3.15 -16.23 -39.42
CA GLY A 304 -4.39 -16.70 -40.04
C GLY A 304 -5.29 -17.49 -39.08
N LEU A 305 -4.71 -18.44 -38.33
CA LEU A 305 -5.44 -19.22 -37.32
C LEU A 305 -5.96 -18.35 -36.17
N LEU A 306 -5.18 -17.36 -35.73
CA LEU A 306 -5.56 -16.46 -34.66
C LEU A 306 -6.67 -15.50 -35.10
N GLN A 307 -6.57 -14.97 -36.32
CA GLN A 307 -7.61 -14.13 -36.93
C GLN A 307 -8.92 -14.89 -37.12
N GLU A 308 -8.86 -16.14 -37.63
CA GLU A 308 -10.07 -16.97 -37.73
C GLU A 308 -10.74 -17.18 -36.37
N LEU A 309 -9.95 -17.30 -35.29
CA LEU A 309 -10.48 -17.42 -33.94
C LEU A 309 -11.11 -16.10 -33.43
N ILE A 310 -10.47 -14.95 -33.70
CA ILE A 310 -11.02 -13.62 -33.41
C ILE A 310 -12.36 -13.44 -34.13
N ASP A 311 -12.41 -13.72 -35.43
CA ASP A 311 -13.60 -13.59 -36.27
C ASP A 311 -14.70 -14.55 -35.83
N TYR A 312 -14.34 -15.77 -35.43
CA TYR A 312 -15.28 -16.73 -34.85
C TYR A 312 -15.90 -16.23 -33.54
N SER A 313 -15.21 -15.38 -32.79
CA SER A 313 -15.64 -14.91 -31.47
C SER A 313 -16.70 -13.80 -31.48
N SER A 314 -17.62 -13.74 -32.46
CA SER A 314 -18.57 -12.62 -32.57
C SER A 314 -19.43 -12.41 -31.30
N LYS A 315 -19.86 -11.17 -31.04
CA LYS A 315 -20.71 -10.83 -29.88
C LYS A 315 -21.99 -11.66 -29.83
N ASP A 316 -22.62 -11.91 -30.98
CA ASP A 316 -23.86 -12.70 -31.05
C ASP A 316 -23.63 -14.20 -30.84
N ARG A 317 -22.50 -14.75 -31.32
CA ARG A 317 -22.10 -16.11 -30.97
C ARG A 317 -21.79 -16.22 -29.46
N GLY A 318 -21.23 -15.17 -28.86
CA GLY A 318 -21.08 -15.05 -27.41
C GLY A 318 -22.43 -15.10 -26.67
N LYS A 319 -23.46 -14.39 -27.16
CA LYS A 319 -24.83 -14.47 -26.59
C LYS A 319 -25.43 -15.86 -26.74
N LEU A 320 -25.28 -16.48 -27.92
CA LEU A 320 -25.74 -17.85 -28.18
C LEU A 320 -25.04 -18.85 -27.23
N ALA A 321 -23.72 -18.77 -27.09
CA ALA A 321 -22.95 -19.62 -26.19
C ALA A 321 -23.41 -19.49 -24.74
N ARG A 322 -23.66 -18.26 -24.25
CA ARG A 322 -24.23 -18.02 -22.92
C ARG A 322 -25.61 -18.64 -22.77
N TYR A 323 -26.48 -18.48 -23.77
CA TYR A 323 -27.82 -19.05 -23.75
C TYR A 323 -27.78 -20.58 -23.75
N MET A 324 -26.93 -21.20 -24.57
CA MET A 324 -26.75 -22.66 -24.61
C MET A 324 -26.15 -23.23 -23.33
N ARG A 325 -25.37 -22.44 -22.58
CA ARG A 325 -24.88 -22.82 -21.25
C ARG A 325 -26.02 -22.95 -20.22
N GLY A 326 -27.17 -22.32 -20.47
CA GLY A 326 -28.38 -22.47 -19.64
C GLY A 326 -29.11 -23.80 -19.82
N PHE A 327 -28.65 -24.65 -20.74
CA PHE A 327 -29.15 -26.01 -20.91
C PHE A 327 -28.34 -27.00 -20.09
N ASP A 328 -29.03 -27.91 -19.41
CA ASP A 328 -28.39 -28.97 -18.65
C ASP A 328 -27.79 -30.02 -19.56
N GLY A 329 -26.61 -30.53 -19.21
CA GLY A 329 -25.92 -31.56 -19.97
C GLY A 329 -26.75 -32.83 -20.18
N SER A 330 -27.66 -33.15 -19.24
CA SER A 330 -28.56 -34.31 -19.35
C SER A 330 -29.56 -34.22 -20.50
N LEU A 331 -29.86 -33.00 -21.01
CA LEU A 331 -30.74 -32.84 -22.17
C LEU A 331 -30.16 -33.48 -23.44
N ARG A 332 -28.85 -33.71 -23.52
CA ARG A 332 -28.22 -34.34 -24.69
C ARG A 332 -28.68 -35.78 -24.94
N ALA A 333 -29.27 -36.44 -23.94
CA ALA A 333 -29.89 -37.75 -24.10
C ALA A 333 -31.22 -37.69 -24.88
N ASP A 334 -31.88 -36.52 -24.92
CA ASP A 334 -33.14 -36.32 -25.63
C ASP A 334 -32.93 -36.14 -27.14
N GLU A 335 -33.67 -36.89 -27.96
CA GLU A 335 -33.57 -36.83 -29.42
C GLU A 335 -34.10 -35.51 -29.99
N GLY A 336 -35.19 -34.97 -29.45
CA GLY A 336 -35.78 -33.71 -29.89
C GLY A 336 -34.83 -32.53 -29.68
N PHE A 337 -34.14 -32.50 -28.55
CA PHE A 337 -33.12 -31.50 -28.25
C PHE A 337 -31.90 -31.65 -29.16
N ARG A 338 -31.43 -32.88 -29.41
CA ARG A 338 -30.34 -33.13 -30.37
C ARG A 338 -30.69 -32.61 -31.77
N ASN A 339 -31.92 -32.81 -32.22
CA ASN A 339 -32.37 -32.31 -33.53
C ASN A 339 -32.44 -30.78 -33.58
N ALA A 340 -32.92 -30.14 -32.51
CA ALA A 340 -32.94 -28.67 -32.41
C ALA A 340 -31.54 -28.06 -32.39
N LEU A 341 -30.60 -28.69 -31.67
CA LEU A 341 -29.19 -28.31 -31.69
C LEU A 341 -28.58 -28.45 -33.09
N ALA A 342 -28.90 -29.51 -33.82
CA ALA A 342 -28.43 -29.71 -35.19
C ALA A 342 -29.00 -28.66 -36.17
N ALA A 343 -30.26 -28.26 -36.00
CA ALA A 343 -30.87 -27.21 -36.80
C ALA A 343 -30.24 -25.82 -36.52
N ALA A 344 -30.07 -25.49 -35.23
CA ALA A 344 -29.39 -24.27 -34.80
C ALA A 344 -27.94 -24.23 -35.32
N ASP A 345 -27.25 -25.37 -35.33
CA ASP A 345 -25.90 -25.48 -35.88
C ASP A 345 -25.83 -25.12 -37.36
N THR A 346 -26.79 -25.61 -38.15
CA THR A 346 -26.84 -25.35 -39.59
C THR A 346 -26.95 -23.86 -39.92
N LYS A 347 -27.64 -23.07 -39.07
CA LYS A 347 -27.76 -21.61 -39.23
C LYS A 347 -26.52 -20.84 -38.80
N GLN A 348 -25.76 -21.34 -37.82
CA GLN A 348 -24.64 -20.61 -37.22
C GLN A 348 -23.25 -21.07 -37.69
N LYS A 349 -23.18 -21.94 -38.70
CA LYS A 349 -21.92 -22.37 -39.33
C LYS A 349 -21.08 -21.15 -39.71
N PHE A 350 -19.83 -21.12 -39.21
CA PHE A 350 -18.90 -20.02 -39.44
C PHE A 350 -18.63 -19.80 -40.94
N LYS A 351 -18.32 -20.88 -41.67
CA LYS A 351 -18.22 -20.91 -43.14
C LYS A 351 -19.58 -21.37 -43.69
N GLY A 352 -20.56 -20.46 -43.76
CA GLY A 352 -21.95 -20.76 -44.15
C GLY A 352 -22.90 -19.59 -43.87
N ASN A 353 -24.16 -19.89 -43.50
CA ASN A 353 -25.18 -18.87 -43.22
C ASN A 353 -24.81 -17.90 -42.09
N ASN A 354 -23.90 -18.30 -41.18
CA ASN A 354 -23.33 -17.51 -40.09
C ASN A 354 -24.33 -16.57 -39.40
N ASP A 355 -25.46 -17.11 -38.96
CA ASP A 355 -26.52 -16.41 -38.24
C ASP A 355 -26.69 -16.95 -36.80
N PRO A 356 -25.76 -16.65 -35.87
CA PRO A 356 -25.92 -17.02 -34.46
C PRO A 356 -27.16 -16.42 -33.78
N ALA A 357 -27.63 -15.26 -34.24
CA ALA A 357 -28.81 -14.59 -33.70
C ALA A 357 -30.09 -15.33 -34.07
N GLY A 358 -30.23 -15.79 -35.32
CA GLY A 358 -31.32 -16.64 -35.77
C GLY A 358 -31.27 -18.03 -35.14
N ALA A 359 -30.09 -18.64 -34.97
CA ALA A 359 -29.94 -19.89 -34.22
C ALA A 359 -30.42 -19.76 -32.76
N LEU A 360 -30.09 -18.64 -32.11
CA LEU A 360 -30.62 -18.30 -30.79
C LEU A 360 -32.15 -18.15 -30.79
N ALA A 361 -32.72 -17.52 -31.82
CA ALA A 361 -34.17 -17.34 -31.96
C ALA A 361 -34.90 -18.69 -32.14
N ASP A 362 -34.37 -19.59 -32.97
CA ASP A 362 -34.92 -20.93 -33.18
C ASP A 362 -34.91 -21.77 -31.91
N LEU A 363 -33.80 -21.77 -31.16
CA LEU A 363 -33.71 -22.50 -29.90
C LEU A 363 -34.73 -21.98 -28.88
N LYS A 364 -34.99 -20.66 -28.86
CA LYS A 364 -36.07 -20.07 -28.04
C LYS A 364 -37.46 -20.52 -28.48
N VAL A 365 -37.68 -20.75 -29.78
CA VAL A 365 -38.96 -21.31 -30.29
C VAL A 365 -39.10 -22.78 -29.89
N TRP A 366 -38.04 -23.57 -30.03
CA TRP A 366 -38.03 -24.97 -29.60
C TRP A 366 -38.25 -25.12 -28.10
N GLU A 367 -37.61 -24.29 -27.27
CA GLU A 367 -37.81 -24.23 -25.82
C GLU A 367 -39.30 -24.04 -25.48
N LYS A 368 -39.97 -23.11 -26.16
CA LYS A 368 -41.40 -22.83 -25.96
C LYS A 368 -42.29 -24.03 -26.29
N ALA A 369 -41.88 -24.88 -27.23
CA ALA A 369 -42.61 -26.09 -27.62
C ALA A 369 -42.34 -27.29 -26.69
N ASN A 370 -41.19 -27.34 -26.01
CA ASN A 370 -40.73 -28.48 -25.20
C ASN A 370 -40.65 -28.15 -23.70
N ARG A 371 -41.66 -27.45 -23.19
CA ARG A 371 -41.64 -26.83 -21.85
C ARG A 371 -41.38 -27.82 -20.71
N ALA A 372 -41.92 -29.04 -20.74
CA ALA A 372 -41.77 -29.99 -19.64
C ALA A 372 -40.31 -30.46 -19.47
N LEU A 373 -39.66 -30.82 -20.58
CA LEU A 373 -38.25 -31.19 -20.63
C LEU A 373 -37.36 -30.00 -20.21
N MET A 374 -37.72 -28.81 -20.68
CA MET A 374 -37.01 -27.57 -20.33
C MET A 374 -37.14 -27.18 -18.87
N ARG A 375 -38.29 -27.44 -18.22
CA ARG A 375 -38.46 -27.21 -16.77
C ARG A 375 -37.43 -28.02 -15.96
N LYS A 376 -37.24 -29.30 -16.27
CA LYS A 376 -36.24 -30.17 -15.63
C LYS A 376 -34.81 -29.67 -15.81
N SER A 377 -34.46 -29.27 -17.03
CA SER A 377 -33.15 -28.67 -17.33
C SER A 377 -32.94 -27.34 -16.59
N HIS A 378 -33.94 -26.45 -16.63
CA HIS A 378 -33.85 -25.14 -15.98
C HIS A 378 -33.82 -25.25 -14.46
N SER A 379 -34.53 -26.20 -13.85
CA SER A 379 -34.43 -26.49 -12.42
C SER A 379 -32.98 -26.75 -12.00
N LYS A 380 -32.29 -27.68 -12.69
CA LYS A 380 -30.90 -28.02 -12.36
C LYS A 380 -29.91 -26.88 -12.61
N GLN A 381 -30.10 -26.17 -13.72
CA GLN A 381 -29.20 -25.08 -14.09
C GLN A 381 -29.42 -23.83 -13.24
N ILE A 382 -30.65 -23.51 -12.83
CA ILE A 382 -30.91 -22.33 -12.00
C ILE A 382 -30.37 -22.52 -10.58
N VAL A 383 -30.49 -23.72 -10.00
CA VAL A 383 -29.88 -24.02 -8.69
C VAL A 383 -28.38 -23.78 -8.81
N LYS A 384 -27.73 -24.39 -9.80
CA LYS A 384 -26.29 -24.18 -10.05
C LYS A 384 -25.93 -22.70 -10.30
N ALA A 385 -26.78 -21.93 -10.98
CA ALA A 385 -26.51 -20.54 -11.32
C ALA A 385 -26.72 -19.57 -10.15
N LEU A 386 -27.67 -19.86 -9.27
CA LEU A 386 -27.99 -19.01 -8.12
C LEU A 386 -27.24 -19.43 -6.86
N GLU A 387 -26.80 -20.68 -6.76
CA GLU A 387 -26.09 -21.25 -5.59
C GLU A 387 -24.82 -20.45 -5.29
N ALA A 388 -24.04 -20.08 -6.31
CA ALA A 388 -22.87 -19.22 -6.11
C ALA A 388 -23.23 -17.84 -5.54
N LYS A 389 -24.34 -17.22 -5.97
CA LYS A 389 -24.79 -15.93 -5.43
C LYS A 389 -25.30 -16.06 -4.00
N TYR A 390 -26.05 -17.12 -3.74
CA TYR A 390 -26.50 -17.48 -2.40
C TYR A 390 -25.30 -17.68 -1.46
N ASP A 391 -24.31 -18.50 -1.85
CA ASP A 391 -23.12 -18.78 -1.05
C ASP A 391 -22.28 -17.55 -0.78
N THR A 392 -22.19 -16.62 -1.74
CA THR A 392 -21.52 -15.33 -1.54
C THR A 392 -22.29 -14.45 -0.56
N LEU A 393 -23.59 -14.26 -0.77
CA LEU A 393 -24.41 -13.40 0.10
C LEU A 393 -24.55 -13.94 1.51
N LYS A 394 -24.64 -15.27 1.66
CA LYS A 394 -24.67 -15.97 2.94
C LYS A 394 -23.46 -15.63 3.83
N LYS A 395 -22.32 -15.30 3.23
CA LYS A 395 -21.09 -14.95 3.98
C LYS A 395 -21.06 -13.50 4.46
N VAL A 396 -21.87 -12.62 3.88
CA VAL A 396 -21.80 -11.15 4.12
C VAL A 396 -23.06 -10.57 4.75
N LEU A 397 -24.21 -11.24 4.63
CA LEU A 397 -25.47 -10.80 5.25
C LEU A 397 -25.52 -11.15 6.75
N ALA A 398 -26.19 -10.31 7.53
CA ALA A 398 -26.42 -10.50 8.97
C ALA A 398 -27.88 -10.88 9.27
N GLU A 399 -28.25 -11.09 10.54
CA GLU A 399 -29.66 -11.27 10.92
C GLU A 399 -30.43 -9.93 10.84
N PRO A 400 -31.71 -9.90 10.42
CA PRO A 400 -32.60 -11.04 10.09
C PRO A 400 -32.58 -11.50 8.62
N GLU A 401 -31.87 -10.79 7.75
CA GLU A 401 -31.83 -10.99 6.30
C GLU A 401 -31.15 -12.31 5.86
N LEU A 402 -30.13 -12.75 6.60
CA LEU A 402 -29.48 -14.05 6.40
C LEU A 402 -30.46 -15.22 6.57
N SER A 403 -31.28 -15.18 7.61
CA SER A 403 -32.31 -16.18 7.87
C SER A 403 -33.38 -16.21 6.77
N ASP A 404 -33.79 -15.04 6.27
CA ASP A 404 -34.78 -14.96 5.19
C ASP A 404 -34.22 -15.45 3.84
N LEU A 405 -32.94 -15.14 3.55
CA LEU A 405 -32.23 -15.68 2.39
C LEU A 405 -32.16 -17.21 2.44
N THR A 406 -31.74 -17.76 3.58
CA THR A 406 -31.61 -19.21 3.78
C THR A 406 -32.95 -19.91 3.61
N THR A 407 -33.98 -19.42 4.29
CA THR A 407 -35.34 -19.99 4.22
C THR A 407 -35.90 -19.94 2.80
N THR A 408 -35.75 -18.81 2.11
CA THR A 408 -36.25 -18.64 0.73
C THR A 408 -35.47 -19.52 -0.25
N TRP A 409 -34.14 -19.65 -0.07
CA TRP A 409 -33.28 -20.50 -0.88
C TRP A 409 -33.62 -21.98 -0.72
N ASP A 410 -33.78 -22.46 0.51
CA ASP A 410 -34.07 -23.87 0.77
C ASP A 410 -35.43 -24.28 0.18
N ALA A 411 -36.44 -23.41 0.29
CA ALA A 411 -37.75 -23.63 -0.33
C ALA A 411 -37.69 -23.60 -1.87
N HIS A 412 -36.84 -22.74 -2.45
CA HIS A 412 -36.57 -22.71 -3.88
C HIS A 412 -35.87 -24.00 -4.34
N LYS A 413 -34.79 -24.40 -3.66
CA LYS A 413 -33.99 -25.58 -3.97
C LYS A 413 -34.83 -26.87 -3.90
N LEU A 414 -35.67 -27.01 -2.87
CA LEU A 414 -36.59 -28.15 -2.74
C LEU A 414 -37.50 -28.33 -3.97
N LEU A 415 -38.10 -27.24 -4.47
CA LEU A 415 -38.96 -27.30 -5.66
C LEU A 415 -38.17 -27.51 -6.95
N ALA A 416 -36.95 -26.97 -7.03
CA ALA A 416 -36.07 -27.19 -8.17
C ALA A 416 -35.62 -28.65 -8.25
N ASP A 417 -35.22 -29.25 -7.11
CA ASP A 417 -34.85 -30.66 -7.00
C ASP A 417 -36.01 -31.60 -7.33
N ALA A 418 -37.26 -31.15 -7.13
CA ALA A 418 -38.48 -31.85 -7.53
C ALA A 418 -38.87 -31.64 -9.01
N ASP A 419 -37.99 -31.08 -9.85
CA ASP A 419 -38.23 -30.74 -11.26
C ASP A 419 -39.44 -29.77 -11.49
N ASN A 420 -39.92 -29.09 -10.45
CA ASN A 420 -41.09 -28.22 -10.51
C ASN A 420 -40.70 -26.77 -10.85
N PHE A 421 -40.61 -26.47 -12.14
CA PHE A 421 -40.25 -25.16 -12.67
C PHE A 421 -41.45 -24.34 -13.21
N ASP A 422 -42.63 -24.50 -12.60
CA ASP A 422 -43.77 -23.65 -12.93
C ASP A 422 -43.63 -22.23 -12.39
N LYS A 423 -44.04 -21.23 -13.17
CA LYS A 423 -43.91 -19.81 -12.79
C LYS A 423 -44.70 -19.44 -11.54
N LYS A 424 -45.83 -20.09 -11.29
CA LYS A 424 -46.77 -19.73 -10.22
C LYS A 424 -46.64 -20.62 -9.00
N THR A 425 -46.33 -21.90 -9.19
CA THR A 425 -46.34 -22.92 -8.13
C THR A 425 -45.03 -23.69 -7.98
N GLY A 426 -44.03 -23.40 -8.81
CA GLY A 426 -42.72 -24.05 -8.81
C GLY A 426 -41.61 -23.19 -8.22
N ALA A 427 -40.36 -23.64 -8.34
CA ALA A 427 -39.18 -22.92 -7.87
C ALA A 427 -39.13 -21.44 -8.29
N PRO A 428 -39.57 -21.06 -9.52
CA PRO A 428 -39.64 -19.66 -9.93
C PRO A 428 -40.52 -18.73 -9.10
N GLN A 429 -41.46 -19.26 -8.31
CA GLN A 429 -42.31 -18.42 -7.44
C GLN A 429 -41.49 -17.63 -6.40
N TYR A 430 -40.33 -18.17 -6.00
CA TYR A 430 -39.41 -17.53 -5.08
C TYR A 430 -38.44 -16.56 -5.75
N HIS A 431 -38.38 -16.52 -7.09
CA HIS A 431 -37.40 -15.67 -7.79
C HIS A 431 -37.60 -14.18 -7.51
N VAL A 432 -38.84 -13.72 -7.31
CA VAL A 432 -39.08 -12.30 -6.96
C VAL A 432 -38.44 -11.98 -5.62
N LYS A 433 -38.68 -12.82 -4.61
CA LYS A 433 -38.13 -12.65 -3.27
C LYS A 433 -36.61 -12.83 -3.25
N LEU A 434 -36.08 -13.87 -3.90
CA LEU A 434 -34.63 -14.06 -4.07
C LEU A 434 -33.99 -12.88 -4.80
N ASN A 435 -34.63 -12.32 -5.83
CA ASN A 435 -34.13 -11.13 -6.50
C ASN A 435 -34.12 -9.90 -5.58
N HIS A 436 -35.15 -9.73 -4.74
CA HIS A 436 -35.16 -8.64 -3.74
C HIS A 436 -34.01 -8.80 -2.73
N LEU A 437 -33.76 -10.02 -2.24
CA LEU A 437 -32.65 -10.32 -1.34
C LEU A 437 -31.29 -10.15 -2.04
N PHE A 438 -31.16 -10.63 -3.29
CA PHE A 438 -29.94 -10.48 -4.08
C PHE A 438 -29.63 -9.03 -4.42
N GLN A 439 -30.63 -8.13 -4.42
CA GLN A 439 -30.37 -6.70 -4.59
C GLN A 439 -29.61 -6.10 -3.39
N LEU A 440 -29.62 -6.74 -2.21
CA LEU A 440 -28.80 -6.30 -1.07
C LEU A 440 -27.31 -6.33 -1.40
N GLU A 441 -26.86 -7.21 -2.31
CA GLU A 441 -25.48 -7.26 -2.83
C GLU A 441 -24.98 -5.87 -3.26
N LYS A 442 -25.86 -5.07 -3.87
CA LYS A 442 -25.51 -3.74 -4.43
C LYS A 442 -25.19 -2.69 -3.37
N VAL A 443 -25.61 -2.93 -2.13
CA VAL A 443 -25.50 -1.96 -1.03
C VAL A 443 -24.76 -2.54 0.17
N VAL A 444 -24.10 -3.70 0.03
CA VAL A 444 -23.29 -4.30 1.11
C VAL A 444 -22.17 -3.35 1.52
N ASP A 445 -21.44 -2.81 0.54
CA ASP A 445 -20.32 -1.90 0.79
C ASP A 445 -20.82 -0.56 1.39
N ASP A 446 -21.88 0.02 0.84
CA ASP A 446 -22.50 1.23 1.35
C ASP A 446 -23.01 1.06 2.79
N ARG A 447 -23.67 -0.06 3.10
CA ARG A 447 -24.11 -0.38 4.46
C ARG A 447 -22.93 -0.63 5.41
N SER A 448 -21.86 -1.25 4.91
CA SER A 448 -20.62 -1.42 5.67
C SER A 448 -19.98 -0.07 5.96
N GLU A 449 -20.04 0.88 5.01
CA GLU A 449 -19.61 2.25 5.23
C GLU A 449 -20.49 2.96 6.26
N MET A 450 -21.82 2.83 6.20
CA MET A 450 -22.74 3.37 7.21
C MET A 450 -22.37 2.84 8.61
N ALA A 451 -22.16 1.53 8.75
CA ALA A 451 -21.75 0.90 10.01
C ALA A 451 -20.38 1.40 10.48
N ARG A 452 -19.42 1.56 9.56
CA ARG A 452 -18.10 2.15 9.85
C ARG A 452 -18.23 3.58 10.36
N ILE A 453 -19.06 4.42 9.73
CA ILE A 453 -19.33 5.79 10.18
C ILE A 453 -19.91 5.77 11.60
N LEU A 454 -20.93 4.95 11.86
CA LEU A 454 -21.54 4.85 13.20
C LEU A 454 -20.58 4.30 14.25
N THR A 455 -19.62 3.47 13.87
CA THR A 455 -18.57 2.95 14.77
C THR A 455 -17.51 4.01 15.07
N GLN A 456 -17.11 4.77 14.05
CA GLN A 456 -16.15 5.87 14.19
C GLN A 456 -16.75 7.09 14.91
N PHE A 457 -18.04 7.33 14.72
CA PHE A 457 -18.80 8.45 15.28
C PHE A 457 -20.07 7.95 15.99
N PRO A 458 -19.96 7.35 17.19
CA PRO A 458 -21.09 6.77 17.92
C PRO A 458 -22.27 7.73 18.15
N GLU A 459 -21.98 9.02 18.32
CA GLU A 459 -22.99 10.08 18.51
C GLU A 459 -23.93 10.22 17.31
N ALA A 460 -23.48 9.88 16.10
CA ALA A 460 -24.31 9.92 14.89
C ALA A 460 -25.49 8.94 14.96
N ALA A 461 -25.41 7.90 15.79
CA ALA A 461 -26.51 6.97 16.00
C ALA A 461 -27.77 7.66 16.59
N SER A 462 -27.59 8.71 17.41
CA SER A 462 -28.68 9.44 18.08
C SER A 462 -29.53 10.34 17.16
N TYR A 463 -29.18 10.41 15.87
CA TYR A 463 -29.88 11.17 14.84
C TYR A 463 -30.83 10.30 14.00
N ASP A 464 -30.84 8.98 14.23
CA ASP A 464 -31.74 8.03 13.58
C ASP A 464 -31.72 8.00 12.04
N PHE A 465 -30.71 8.57 11.38
CA PHE A 465 -30.62 8.56 9.90
C PHE A 465 -30.52 7.17 9.27
N HIS A 466 -29.99 6.19 10.02
CA HIS A 466 -29.91 4.80 9.59
C HIS A 466 -31.24 4.04 9.79
N LYS A 467 -32.16 4.59 10.59
CA LYS A 467 -33.40 3.93 11.00
C LYS A 467 -34.30 3.51 9.84
N PRO A 468 -34.51 4.32 8.76
CA PRO A 468 -35.32 3.88 7.62
C PRO A 468 -34.78 2.63 6.92
N VAL A 469 -33.46 2.45 6.88
CA VAL A 469 -32.83 1.23 6.32
C VAL A 469 -33.10 0.06 7.26
N ALA A 470 -32.84 0.24 8.57
CA ALA A 470 -33.05 -0.80 9.58
C ALA A 470 -34.53 -1.26 9.65
N ASP A 471 -35.48 -0.32 9.72
CA ASP A 471 -36.91 -0.60 9.79
C ASP A 471 -37.40 -1.37 8.54
N ASN A 472 -36.92 -1.00 7.35
CA ASN A 472 -37.26 -1.72 6.11
C ASN A 472 -36.65 -3.12 6.05
N ILE A 473 -35.42 -3.33 6.55
CA ILE A 473 -34.82 -4.66 6.69
C ILE A 473 -35.64 -5.52 7.65
N THR A 474 -35.98 -5.00 8.83
CA THR A 474 -36.82 -5.69 9.83
C THR A 474 -38.20 -6.03 9.28
N ALA A 475 -38.78 -5.14 8.47
CA ALA A 475 -40.06 -5.37 7.80
C ALA A 475 -39.97 -6.26 6.54
N GLN A 476 -38.79 -6.80 6.19
CA GLN A 476 -38.52 -7.59 4.98
C GLN A 476 -38.85 -6.85 3.67
N LYS A 477 -38.82 -5.51 3.68
CA LYS A 477 -39.01 -4.65 2.51
C LYS A 477 -37.67 -4.31 1.86
N TYR A 478 -36.96 -5.33 1.36
CA TYR A 478 -35.60 -5.17 0.83
C TYR A 478 -35.46 -4.13 -0.30
N PRO A 479 -36.38 -4.03 -1.28
CA PRO A 479 -36.28 -2.99 -2.30
C PRO A 479 -36.37 -1.57 -1.72
N ASP A 480 -37.19 -1.37 -0.67
CA ASP A 480 -37.33 -0.09 0.02
C ASP A 480 -36.09 0.18 0.88
N ALA A 481 -35.51 -0.84 1.52
CA ALA A 481 -34.24 -0.73 2.23
C ALA A 481 -33.11 -0.30 1.29
N VAL A 482 -32.96 -0.97 0.14
CA VAL A 482 -31.98 -0.63 -0.90
C VAL A 482 -32.18 0.80 -1.40
N SER A 483 -33.43 1.23 -1.60
CA SER A 483 -33.75 2.59 -2.06
C SER A 483 -33.48 3.66 -1.00
N ALA A 484 -33.53 3.30 0.29
CA ALA A 484 -33.25 4.21 1.40
C ALA A 484 -31.75 4.41 1.65
N VAL A 485 -30.88 3.46 1.25
CA VAL A 485 -29.43 3.52 1.52
C VAL A 485 -28.78 4.81 1.00
N PRO A 486 -28.97 5.27 -0.25
CA PRO A 486 -28.27 6.46 -0.74
C PRO A 486 -28.57 7.72 0.07
N ALA A 487 -29.84 7.92 0.46
CA ALA A 487 -30.24 9.08 1.26
C ALA A 487 -29.71 9.00 2.69
N ALA A 488 -29.81 7.83 3.34
CA ALA A 488 -29.28 7.60 4.68
C ALA A 488 -27.75 7.75 4.73
N LEU A 489 -27.04 7.20 3.73
CA LEU A 489 -25.60 7.30 3.62
C LEU A 489 -25.14 8.73 3.35
N ALA A 490 -25.85 9.51 2.52
CA ALA A 490 -25.53 10.91 2.29
C ALA A 490 -25.58 11.74 3.60
N LEU A 491 -26.62 11.53 4.42
CA LEU A 491 -26.75 12.18 5.72
C LEU A 491 -25.64 11.73 6.69
N LEU A 492 -25.37 10.41 6.77
CA LEU A 492 -24.30 9.87 7.61
C LEU A 492 -22.91 10.33 7.15
N ARG A 493 -22.65 10.50 5.85
CA ARG A 493 -21.39 11.05 5.33
C ARG A 493 -21.19 12.52 5.71
N ALA A 494 -22.28 13.28 5.91
CA ALA A 494 -22.22 14.67 6.37
C ALA A 494 -22.07 14.80 7.90
N MET A 495 -22.47 13.79 8.68
CA MET A 495 -22.39 13.81 10.14
C MET A 495 -20.98 14.02 10.71
N PRO A 496 -19.91 13.37 10.21
CA PRO A 496 -18.54 13.63 10.67
C PRO A 496 -18.16 15.11 10.65
N GLY A 497 -18.53 15.84 9.58
CA GLY A 497 -18.25 17.27 9.46
C GLY A 497 -18.98 18.09 10.54
N TYR A 498 -20.28 17.81 10.72
CA TYR A 498 -21.09 18.46 11.74
C TYR A 498 -20.61 18.18 13.17
N LEU A 499 -20.36 16.91 13.51
CA LEU A 499 -19.90 16.53 14.86
C LEU A 499 -18.53 17.14 15.16
N THR A 500 -17.66 17.25 14.16
CA THR A 500 -16.36 17.94 14.31
C THR A 500 -16.56 19.42 14.59
N ALA A 501 -17.41 20.11 13.83
CA ALA A 501 -17.70 21.53 14.04
C ALA A 501 -18.36 21.79 15.40
N LYS A 502 -19.33 20.95 15.79
CA LYS A 502 -20.00 21.01 17.10
C LYS A 502 -18.98 20.84 18.22
N LYS A 503 -18.12 19.83 18.14
CA LYS A 503 -17.10 19.59 19.17
C LYS A 503 -16.12 20.75 19.27
N ALA A 504 -15.69 21.33 18.15
CA ALA A 504 -14.85 22.53 18.14
C ALA A 504 -15.52 23.72 18.82
N ALA A 505 -16.82 23.93 18.59
CA ALA A 505 -17.60 24.99 19.24
C ALA A 505 -17.80 24.75 20.74
N GLU A 506 -18.11 23.52 21.17
CA GLU A 506 -18.25 23.17 22.59
C GLU A 506 -16.92 23.32 23.33
N ASP A 507 -15.82 22.89 22.71
CA ASP A 507 -14.49 23.02 23.30
C ASP A 507 -14.07 24.48 23.40
N LEU A 508 -14.37 25.30 22.39
CA LEU A 508 -14.15 26.74 22.43
C LEU A 508 -14.98 27.40 23.55
N LEU A 509 -16.26 27.05 23.66
CA LEU A 509 -17.16 27.56 24.69
C LEU A 509 -16.60 27.30 26.10
N ALA A 510 -16.02 26.12 26.31
CA ALA A 510 -15.42 25.72 27.58
C ALA A 510 -14.13 26.48 27.95
N VAL A 511 -13.44 27.10 26.99
CA VAL A 511 -12.15 27.80 27.21
C VAL A 511 -12.25 29.31 27.16
N LEU A 512 -13.39 29.87 26.75
CA LEU A 512 -13.63 31.30 26.81
C LEU A 512 -13.53 31.82 28.26
N PRO A 513 -12.86 32.97 28.50
CA PRO A 513 -12.64 33.48 29.85
C PRO A 513 -13.95 33.85 30.54
N GLY A 514 -13.90 33.94 31.87
CA GLY A 514 -15.09 34.12 32.73
C GLY A 514 -15.82 35.45 32.50
N ASP A 515 -15.14 36.46 31.97
CA ASP A 515 -15.63 37.81 31.70
C ASP A 515 -16.13 38.03 30.27
N ALA A 516 -16.15 37.00 29.42
CA ALA A 516 -16.58 37.05 28.02
C ALA A 516 -18.04 36.62 27.80
N ASP A 517 -18.99 37.15 28.59
CA ASP A 517 -20.40 36.70 28.62
C ASP A 517 -21.12 36.75 27.26
N VAL A 518 -20.86 37.80 26.46
CA VAL A 518 -21.49 37.98 25.13
C VAL A 518 -21.00 36.94 24.13
N LEU A 519 -19.71 36.60 24.17
CA LEU A 519 -19.12 35.58 23.29
C LEU A 519 -19.62 34.18 23.66
N LYS A 520 -19.71 33.88 24.96
CA LYS A 520 -20.24 32.59 25.45
C LYS A 520 -21.68 32.35 25.03
N SER A 521 -22.55 33.34 25.26
CA SER A 521 -23.98 33.24 24.91
C SER A 521 -24.19 33.07 23.40
N THR A 522 -23.48 33.86 22.58
CA THR A 522 -23.57 33.76 21.10
C THR A 522 -23.18 32.38 20.59
N LEU A 523 -22.08 31.81 21.10
CA LEU A 523 -21.60 30.50 20.68
C LEU A 523 -22.51 29.36 21.14
N ASP A 524 -23.03 29.43 22.37
CA ASP A 524 -23.99 28.44 22.92
C ASP A 524 -25.30 28.42 22.12
N ASP A 525 -25.83 29.58 21.74
CA ASP A 525 -27.03 29.69 20.90
C ASP A 525 -26.80 29.09 19.50
N ALA A 526 -25.62 29.31 18.91
CA ALA A 526 -25.24 28.72 17.63
C ALA A 526 -25.17 27.19 17.69
N ILE A 527 -24.60 26.62 18.75
CA ILE A 527 -24.55 25.17 18.99
C ILE A 527 -25.98 24.59 19.04
N LYS A 528 -26.87 25.23 19.81
CA LYS A 528 -28.28 24.80 19.93
C LYS A 528 -29.02 24.90 18.60
N ALA A 529 -28.82 25.98 17.84
CA ALA A 529 -29.45 26.16 16.54
C ALA A 529 -28.98 25.10 15.52
N ALA A 530 -27.68 24.81 15.49
CA ALA A 530 -27.13 23.81 14.59
C ALA A 530 -27.56 22.38 14.95
N GLU A 531 -27.69 22.05 16.23
CA GLU A 531 -28.31 20.78 16.68
C GLU A 531 -29.72 20.61 16.13
N LEU A 532 -30.55 21.66 16.16
CA LEU A 532 -31.90 21.63 15.59
C LEU A 532 -31.86 21.43 14.07
N THR A 533 -30.96 22.11 13.36
CA THR A 533 -30.78 21.95 11.90
C THR A 533 -30.32 20.54 11.52
N ALA A 534 -29.35 19.99 12.24
CA ALA A 534 -28.86 18.63 12.00
C ALA A 534 -29.97 17.61 12.24
N ARG A 535 -30.71 17.70 13.36
CA ARG A 535 -31.89 16.85 13.62
C ARG A 535 -33.02 17.04 12.61
N GLY A 536 -33.10 18.22 11.99
CA GLY A 536 -34.02 18.51 10.89
C GLY A 536 -33.67 17.82 9.56
N GLY A 537 -32.57 17.08 9.49
CA GLY A 537 -32.14 16.35 8.29
C GLY A 537 -31.15 17.12 7.41
N ASP A 538 -30.48 18.15 7.94
CA ASP A 538 -29.47 18.92 7.20
C ASP A 538 -28.16 19.10 8.01
N PRO A 539 -27.44 18.01 8.30
CA PRO A 539 -26.16 18.07 9.00
C PRO A 539 -25.10 18.87 8.21
N GLY A 540 -25.19 18.89 6.87
CA GLY A 540 -24.29 19.68 6.04
C GLY A 540 -24.44 21.18 6.30
N LYS A 541 -25.68 21.69 6.31
CA LYS A 541 -25.96 23.07 6.69
C LYS A 541 -25.62 23.34 8.14
N ALA A 542 -25.96 22.45 9.07
CA ALA A 542 -25.62 22.62 10.49
C ALA A 542 -24.11 22.78 10.72
N ALA A 543 -23.30 22.01 9.99
CA ALA A 543 -21.84 22.17 9.99
C ALA A 543 -21.44 23.55 9.46
N GLY A 544 -22.01 24.00 8.33
CA GLY A 544 -21.73 25.31 7.74
C GLY A 544 -22.14 26.50 8.61
N ASP A 545 -23.30 26.41 9.28
CA ASP A 545 -23.80 27.43 10.21
C ASP A 545 -22.85 27.57 11.41
N LEU A 546 -22.40 26.45 12.00
CA LEU A 546 -21.39 26.46 13.07
C LEU A 546 -20.04 26.97 12.60
N GLN A 547 -19.59 26.52 11.43
CA GLN A 547 -18.31 26.94 10.88
C GLN A 547 -18.30 28.45 10.64
N THR A 548 -19.41 29.03 10.17
CA THR A 548 -19.55 30.49 10.01
C THR A 548 -19.35 31.24 11.32
N VAL A 549 -19.87 30.70 12.43
CA VAL A 549 -19.65 31.30 13.76
C VAL A 549 -18.19 31.13 14.19
N LEU A 550 -17.61 29.95 14.03
CA LEU A 550 -16.22 29.67 14.41
C LEU A 550 -15.19 30.47 13.58
N ASP A 551 -15.50 30.78 12.33
CA ASP A 551 -14.66 31.57 11.41
C ASP A 551 -14.75 33.09 11.68
N ASN A 552 -15.60 33.52 12.61
CA ASN A 552 -15.59 34.90 13.08
C ASN A 552 -14.22 35.21 13.73
N ALA A 553 -13.64 36.37 13.41
CA ALA A 553 -12.33 36.80 13.92
C ALA A 553 -12.24 36.79 15.46
N ASP A 554 -13.36 36.94 16.16
CA ASP A 554 -13.42 36.92 17.61
C ASP A 554 -13.17 35.52 18.20
N TYR A 555 -13.36 34.44 17.42
CA TYR A 555 -13.16 33.04 17.83
C TYR A 555 -12.01 32.35 17.09
N MET A 556 -11.81 32.69 15.82
CA MET A 556 -10.96 31.99 14.87
C MET A 556 -9.51 31.79 15.34
N ASP A 557 -8.93 32.79 16.03
CA ASP A 557 -7.56 32.69 16.58
C ASP A 557 -7.43 31.52 17.57
N LEU A 558 -8.36 31.43 18.53
CA LEU A 558 -8.36 30.39 19.54
C LEU A 558 -8.76 29.02 18.95
N VAL A 559 -9.73 28.99 18.03
CA VAL A 559 -10.14 27.77 17.31
C VAL A 559 -8.96 27.17 16.53
N LEU A 560 -8.24 28.00 15.77
CA LEU A 560 -7.05 27.56 15.03
C LEU A 560 -5.93 27.13 15.96
N ALA A 561 -5.65 27.89 17.03
CA ALA A 561 -4.64 27.52 18.02
C ALA A 561 -4.95 26.17 18.70
N MET A 562 -6.22 25.92 19.06
CA MET A 562 -6.67 24.64 19.62
C MET A 562 -6.54 23.50 18.61
N ALA A 563 -6.96 23.72 17.36
CA ALA A 563 -6.87 22.72 16.31
C ALA A 563 -5.41 22.36 15.99
N ASP A 564 -4.55 23.36 15.83
CA ASP A 564 -3.12 23.16 15.57
C ASP A 564 -2.42 22.49 16.76
N TYR A 565 -2.74 22.91 18.00
CA TYR A 565 -2.25 22.26 19.21
C TYR A 565 -2.65 20.78 19.23
N ARG A 566 -3.92 20.43 18.98
CA ARG A 566 -4.39 19.04 18.96
C ARG A 566 -3.71 18.21 17.89
N ALA A 567 -3.59 18.74 16.68
CA ALA A 567 -2.92 18.08 15.57
C ALA A 567 -1.43 17.84 15.89
N LYS A 568 -0.75 18.86 16.44
CA LYS A 568 0.65 18.76 16.88
C LYS A 568 0.80 17.79 18.05
N LEU A 569 -0.08 17.83 19.04
CA LEU A 569 -0.06 16.95 20.21
C LEU A 569 -0.15 15.50 19.76
N ALA A 570 -1.14 15.14 18.94
CA ALA A 570 -1.30 13.76 18.45
C ALA A 570 -0.05 13.25 17.72
N LYS A 571 0.59 14.11 16.91
CA LYS A 571 1.85 13.80 16.24
C LYS A 571 2.99 13.61 17.25
N VAL A 572 3.14 14.54 18.17
CA VAL A 572 4.21 14.56 19.16
C VAL A 572 4.07 13.40 20.16
N GLU A 573 2.87 13.05 20.61
CA GLU A 573 2.61 11.89 21.46
C GLU A 573 3.01 10.58 20.77
N LYS A 574 2.68 10.44 19.48
CA LYS A 574 3.06 9.27 18.69
C LYS A 574 4.58 9.14 18.55
N GLU A 575 5.27 10.23 18.21
CA GLU A 575 6.73 10.22 18.11
C GLU A 575 7.41 10.09 19.48
N HIS A 576 6.84 10.68 20.53
CA HIS A 576 7.30 10.53 21.89
C HIS A 576 7.25 9.07 22.36
N ALA A 577 6.10 8.40 22.17
CA ALA A 577 5.96 6.98 22.49
C ALA A 577 6.93 6.10 21.70
N ARG A 578 7.17 6.40 20.41
CA ARG A 578 8.17 5.71 19.58
C ARG A 578 9.58 5.90 20.12
N THR A 579 9.96 7.13 20.46
CA THR A 579 11.29 7.45 21.00
C THR A 579 11.54 6.75 22.34
N LYS A 580 10.54 6.67 23.23
CA LYS A 580 10.68 5.97 24.52
C LYS A 580 11.01 4.49 24.40
N LYS A 581 10.53 3.80 23.35
CA LYS A 581 10.84 2.38 23.12
C LYS A 581 12.34 2.11 23.00
N TYR A 582 13.08 3.03 22.36
CA TYR A 582 14.52 2.94 22.17
C TYR A 582 15.32 3.57 23.32
N LEU A 583 14.77 4.59 23.98
CA LEU A 583 15.50 5.38 24.95
C LEU A 583 15.91 4.56 26.18
N LYS A 584 14.97 3.82 26.80
CA LYS A 584 15.18 2.96 27.98
C LYS A 584 16.11 3.59 29.03
N LEU A 585 15.91 4.88 29.31
CA LEU A 585 16.70 5.68 30.26
C LEU A 585 15.75 6.45 31.17
N PRO A 586 15.43 5.94 32.38
CA PRO A 586 14.38 6.51 33.22
C PRO A 586 14.52 8.01 33.51
N ALA A 587 15.75 8.50 33.71
CA ALA A 587 16.00 9.92 33.96
C ALA A 587 15.70 10.81 32.74
N ALA A 588 16.05 10.35 31.53
CA ALA A 588 15.78 11.08 30.29
C ALA A 588 14.29 10.96 29.91
N GLU A 589 13.68 9.79 30.12
CA GLU A 589 12.23 9.58 29.92
C GLU A 589 11.41 10.51 30.81
N SER A 590 11.73 10.61 32.11
CA SER A 590 11.06 11.54 33.03
C SER A 590 11.12 12.97 32.52
N LYS A 591 12.25 13.42 31.96
CA LYS A 591 12.39 14.77 31.41
C LYS A 591 11.54 15.00 30.15
N LEU A 592 11.43 13.99 29.28
CA LEU A 592 10.57 14.07 28.11
C LEU A 592 9.08 14.04 28.51
N ASP A 593 8.73 13.24 29.51
CA ASP A 593 7.37 13.16 30.07
C ASP A 593 6.99 14.50 30.70
N GLU A 594 7.87 15.08 31.53
CA GLU A 594 7.70 16.41 32.12
C GLU A 594 7.50 17.49 31.05
N ALA A 595 8.28 17.48 29.95
CA ALA A 595 8.16 18.45 28.87
C ALA A 595 6.84 18.32 28.08
N LEU A 596 6.41 17.08 27.82
CA LEU A 596 5.12 16.82 27.18
C LEU A 596 3.95 17.23 28.09
N GLU A 597 4.03 16.89 29.36
CA GLU A 597 2.99 17.22 30.34
C GLU A 597 2.91 18.73 30.58
N ALA A 598 4.04 19.43 30.66
CA ALA A 598 4.03 20.89 30.75
C ALA A 598 3.32 21.55 29.55
N ALA A 599 3.49 21.00 28.34
CA ALA A 599 2.75 21.47 27.16
C ALA A 599 1.25 21.13 27.23
N LYS A 600 0.89 19.98 27.83
CA LYS A 600 -0.51 19.61 28.09
C LYS A 600 -1.16 20.50 29.13
N ASP A 601 -0.49 20.77 30.23
CA ASP A 601 -0.95 21.66 31.29
C ASP A 601 -1.15 23.08 30.77
N ARG A 602 -0.24 23.56 29.91
CA ARG A 602 -0.35 24.88 29.28
C ARG A 602 -1.64 25.04 28.45
N ALA A 603 -2.07 23.99 27.77
CA ALA A 603 -3.33 23.99 27.02
C ALA A 603 -4.54 23.68 27.89
N GLY A 604 -4.44 22.69 28.78
CA GLY A 604 -5.54 22.15 29.58
C GLY A 604 -5.91 23.03 30.76
N THR A 605 -4.92 23.52 31.48
CA THR A 605 -5.06 24.31 32.71
C THR A 605 -5.02 25.80 32.40
N ASP A 606 -3.99 26.28 31.71
CA ASP A 606 -3.79 27.73 31.47
C ASP A 606 -4.60 28.26 30.29
N LYS A 607 -5.13 27.37 29.43
CA LYS A 607 -5.83 27.68 28.18
C LYS A 607 -4.98 28.47 27.17
N GLU A 608 -3.65 28.36 27.25
CA GLU A 608 -2.70 29.05 26.37
C GLU A 608 -2.23 28.12 25.24
N TYR A 609 -3.14 27.80 24.30
CA TYR A 609 -2.91 26.85 23.21
C TYR A 609 -1.75 27.23 22.27
N GLY A 610 -1.52 28.53 22.04
CA GLY A 610 -0.38 29.00 21.23
C GLY A 610 0.97 28.69 21.88
N ASP A 611 1.10 28.98 23.18
CA ASP A 611 2.29 28.66 23.96
C ASP A 611 2.48 27.14 24.05
N ALA A 612 1.41 26.39 24.30
CA ALA A 612 1.42 24.93 24.30
C ALA A 612 1.90 24.36 22.96
N PHE A 613 1.48 24.94 21.83
CA PHE A 613 1.98 24.57 20.51
C PHE A 613 3.48 24.82 20.36
N LEU A 614 4.00 25.95 20.82
CA LEU A 614 5.44 26.25 20.79
C LEU A 614 6.25 25.32 21.70
N MET A 615 5.69 24.95 22.86
CA MET A 615 6.27 23.94 23.73
C MET A 615 6.30 22.57 23.06
N LEU A 616 5.22 22.16 22.38
CA LEU A 616 5.20 20.94 21.57
C LEU A 616 6.16 20.99 20.37
N ASP A 617 6.37 22.16 19.76
CA ASP A 617 7.37 22.33 18.69
C ASP A 617 8.79 22.16 19.22
N THR A 618 9.06 22.73 20.39
CA THR A 618 10.33 22.54 21.10
C THR A 618 10.52 21.08 21.47
N HIS A 619 9.45 20.40 21.94
CA HIS A 619 9.48 18.98 22.24
C HIS A 619 9.68 18.13 20.99
N GLU A 620 9.02 18.44 19.86
CA GLU A 620 9.25 17.73 18.59
C GLU A 620 10.70 17.87 18.13
N LYS A 621 11.28 19.07 18.21
CA LYS A 621 12.70 19.31 17.92
C LYS A 621 13.60 18.50 18.84
N LEU A 622 13.27 18.40 20.12
CA LEU A 622 13.98 17.57 21.08
C LEU A 622 13.87 16.08 20.73
N LEU A 623 12.68 15.58 20.40
CA LEU A 623 12.50 14.18 19.98
C LEU A 623 13.33 13.83 18.72
N LYS A 624 13.53 14.78 17.81
CA LYS A 624 14.40 14.62 16.63
C LYS A 624 15.88 14.47 16.97
N THR A 625 16.34 14.94 18.13
CA THR A 625 17.72 14.71 18.60
C THR A 625 17.81 13.47 19.50
N VAL A 626 16.77 13.23 20.32
CA VAL A 626 16.71 12.05 21.21
C VAL A 626 16.64 10.76 20.41
N LYS A 627 15.78 10.66 19.38
CA LYS A 627 15.56 9.39 18.68
C LYS A 627 16.85 8.85 18.03
N PRO A 628 17.61 9.63 17.23
CA PRO A 628 18.89 9.16 16.70
C PRO A 628 19.90 8.78 17.78
N MET A 629 19.93 9.50 18.91
CA MET A 629 20.76 9.16 20.07
C MET A 629 20.36 7.81 20.68
N ALA A 630 19.08 7.64 20.99
CA ALA A 630 18.53 6.43 21.60
C ALA A 630 18.77 5.20 20.71
N THR A 631 18.61 5.35 19.40
CA THR A 631 18.94 4.32 18.42
C THR A 631 20.44 4.00 18.39
N ALA A 632 21.32 5.01 18.38
CA ALA A 632 22.77 4.80 18.43
C ALA A 632 23.21 4.08 19.72
N ARG A 633 22.62 4.47 20.86
CA ARG A 633 22.82 3.82 22.17
C ARG A 633 22.43 2.34 22.13
N PHE A 634 21.19 2.05 21.70
CA PHE A 634 20.67 0.69 21.62
C PHE A 634 21.56 -0.22 20.78
N GLN A 635 22.10 0.31 19.68
CA GLN A 635 23.00 -0.44 18.81
C GLN A 635 24.37 -0.69 19.42
N VAL A 636 25.00 0.31 20.03
CA VAL A 636 26.29 0.12 20.70
C VAL A 636 26.17 -0.93 21.80
N GLN A 637 25.06 -0.94 22.54
CA GLN A 637 24.78 -1.98 23.52
C GLN A 637 24.65 -3.37 22.88
N GLY A 638 23.87 -3.49 21.80
CA GLY A 638 23.73 -4.74 21.05
C GLY A 638 25.05 -5.25 20.48
N ILE A 639 25.88 -4.36 19.91
CA ILE A 639 27.21 -4.72 19.39
C ILE A 639 28.10 -5.22 20.53
N VAL A 640 28.19 -4.50 21.65
CA VAL A 640 29.02 -4.93 22.79
C VAL A 640 28.54 -6.27 23.35
N ALA A 641 27.24 -6.49 23.47
CA ALA A 641 26.67 -7.77 23.89
C ALA A 641 27.04 -8.90 22.91
N ALA A 642 26.94 -8.66 21.61
CA ALA A 642 27.36 -9.60 20.58
C ALA A 642 28.85 -9.93 20.66
N LEU A 643 29.72 -8.92 20.86
CA LEU A 643 31.18 -9.12 21.01
C LEU A 643 31.52 -9.93 22.26
N LYS A 644 30.79 -9.72 23.37
CA LYS A 644 30.93 -10.55 24.58
C LYS A 644 30.54 -12.00 24.31
N ARG A 645 29.41 -12.21 23.62
CA ARG A 645 28.96 -13.55 23.23
C ARG A 645 29.94 -14.22 22.27
N ALA A 646 30.63 -13.45 21.43
CA ALA A 646 31.71 -13.92 20.55
C ALA A 646 33.03 -14.20 21.32
N SER A 647 33.04 -14.01 22.64
CA SER A 647 34.22 -14.23 23.50
C SER A 647 35.43 -13.36 23.10
N VAL A 648 35.20 -12.14 22.62
CA VAL A 648 36.28 -11.16 22.36
C VAL A 648 37.07 -10.91 23.65
N PRO A 649 38.42 -10.89 23.60
CA PRO A 649 39.25 -10.68 24.79
C PRO A 649 38.91 -9.37 25.53
N SER A 650 38.87 -9.45 26.87
CA SER A 650 38.48 -8.31 27.71
C SER A 650 39.44 -7.13 27.56
N ASP A 651 40.73 -7.36 27.32
CA ASP A 651 41.72 -6.28 27.12
C ASP A 651 41.46 -5.45 25.85
N GLU A 652 40.77 -6.01 24.86
CA GLU A 652 40.32 -5.30 23.66
C GLU A 652 38.97 -4.60 23.86
N LEU A 653 38.06 -5.21 24.63
CA LEU A 653 36.70 -4.69 24.84
C LEU A 653 36.60 -3.65 25.97
N ASP A 654 37.32 -3.85 27.09
CA ASP A 654 37.27 -2.99 28.28
C ASP A 654 37.50 -1.49 27.97
N PRO A 655 38.47 -1.08 27.11
CA PRO A 655 38.64 0.32 26.76
C PRO A 655 37.43 0.94 26.06
N LEU A 656 36.67 0.13 25.30
CA LEU A 656 35.47 0.56 24.62
C LEU A 656 34.28 0.59 25.58
N GLU A 657 34.16 -0.36 26.50
CA GLU A 657 33.13 -0.35 27.55
C GLU A 657 33.22 0.89 28.44
N VAL A 658 34.44 1.33 28.77
CA VAL A 658 34.67 2.59 29.49
C VAL A 658 34.13 3.79 28.70
N LYS A 659 34.30 3.80 27.37
CA LYS A 659 33.75 4.86 26.50
C LYS A 659 32.23 4.74 26.35
N VAL A 660 31.67 3.53 26.33
CA VAL A 660 30.21 3.31 26.39
C VAL A 660 29.65 3.88 27.69
N ALA A 661 30.26 3.58 28.84
CA ALA A 661 29.84 4.14 30.12
C ALA A 661 29.91 5.68 30.14
N ALA A 662 30.95 6.27 29.55
CA ALA A 662 31.04 7.72 29.40
C ALA A 662 29.95 8.30 28.45
N ALA A 663 29.61 7.59 27.37
CA ALA A 663 28.52 7.96 26.47
C ALA A 663 27.14 7.83 27.15
N GLU A 664 26.93 6.78 27.95
CA GLU A 664 25.75 6.61 28.80
C GLU A 664 25.60 7.76 29.81
N ASP A 665 26.69 8.20 30.43
CA ASP A 665 26.66 9.35 31.34
C ASP A 665 26.35 10.66 30.62
N GLU A 666 26.74 10.81 29.36
CA GLU A 666 26.32 11.94 28.53
C GLU A 666 24.86 11.83 28.12
N ALA A 667 24.35 10.62 27.82
CA ALA A 667 22.96 10.36 27.46
C ALA A 667 21.95 10.66 28.58
N LYS A 668 22.42 10.67 29.84
CA LYS A 668 21.64 11.11 31.01
C LYS A 668 21.49 12.62 31.09
N LYS A 669 22.26 13.40 30.30
CA LYS A 669 22.23 14.86 30.27
C LYS A 669 21.31 15.34 29.13
N PRO A 670 20.77 16.57 29.19
CA PRO A 670 19.87 17.10 28.16
C PRO A 670 20.58 17.51 26.84
N ASP A 671 21.78 16.98 26.57
CA ASP A 671 22.54 17.21 25.34
C ASP A 671 22.65 15.90 24.54
N PHE A 672 21.55 15.55 23.88
CA PHE A 672 21.41 14.28 23.15
C PHE A 672 22.30 14.21 21.90
N ASP A 673 22.64 15.34 21.27
CA ASP A 673 23.53 15.37 20.11
C ASP A 673 24.97 15.01 20.50
N LYS A 674 25.42 15.50 21.66
CA LYS A 674 26.73 15.13 22.20
C LYS A 674 26.79 13.66 22.61
N ALA A 675 25.73 13.15 23.25
CA ALA A 675 25.62 11.73 23.58
C ALA A 675 25.59 10.85 22.32
N LYS A 676 24.81 11.24 21.30
CA LYS A 676 24.79 10.58 20.00
C LYS A 676 26.18 10.53 19.38
N THR A 677 26.89 11.66 19.36
CA THR A 677 28.25 11.74 18.81
C THR A 677 29.21 10.82 19.57
N ALA A 678 29.05 10.69 20.89
CA ALA A 678 29.83 9.76 21.70
C ALA A 678 29.53 8.30 21.34
N PHE A 679 28.26 7.90 21.23
CA PHE A 679 27.89 6.55 20.79
C PHE A 679 28.32 6.25 19.35
N ASP A 680 28.14 7.18 18.41
CA ASP A 680 28.61 7.02 17.03
C ASP A 680 30.13 6.84 16.97
N LYS A 681 30.87 7.58 17.80
CA LYS A 681 32.33 7.41 17.92
C LYS A 681 32.68 6.02 18.43
N VAL A 682 32.01 5.53 19.48
CA VAL A 682 32.24 4.18 19.99
C VAL A 682 31.89 3.12 18.94
N ARG A 683 30.76 3.27 18.25
CA ARG A 683 30.34 2.38 17.16
C ARG A 683 31.38 2.30 16.04
N ASN A 684 31.97 3.44 15.66
CA ASN A 684 33.03 3.47 14.65
C ASN A 684 34.32 2.82 15.18
N GLU A 685 34.68 3.02 16.46
CA GLU A 685 35.83 2.35 17.06
C GLU A 685 35.63 0.82 17.22
N LEU A 686 34.37 0.36 17.29
CA LEU A 686 33.99 -1.05 17.32
C LEU A 686 34.01 -1.72 15.94
N GLU A 687 34.23 -0.98 14.85
CA GLU A 687 34.12 -1.50 13.46
C GLU A 687 34.96 -2.73 13.22
N LYS A 688 36.26 -2.66 13.56
CA LYS A 688 37.20 -3.76 13.38
C LYS A 688 36.78 -5.01 14.15
N LEU A 689 36.46 -4.86 15.44
CA LEU A 689 36.02 -5.97 16.28
C LEU A 689 34.69 -6.56 15.78
N SER A 690 33.79 -5.71 15.27
CA SER A 690 32.51 -6.15 14.73
C SER A 690 32.67 -6.95 13.44
N ALA A 691 33.61 -6.56 12.58
CA ALA A 691 33.95 -7.32 11.38
C ALA A 691 34.52 -8.69 11.75
N GLU A 692 35.52 -8.73 12.63
CA GLU A 692 36.14 -9.99 13.10
C GLU A 692 35.12 -10.91 13.78
N ALA A 693 34.20 -10.36 14.58
CA ALA A 693 33.14 -11.15 15.21
C ALA A 693 32.05 -11.62 14.23
N ALA A 694 31.68 -10.80 13.24
CA ALA A 694 30.74 -11.20 12.20
C ALA A 694 31.31 -12.38 11.38
N GLU A 695 32.56 -12.30 10.97
CA GLU A 695 33.27 -13.39 10.29
C GLU A 695 33.37 -14.65 11.17
N ALA A 696 33.68 -14.49 12.46
CA ALA A 696 33.73 -15.62 13.39
C ALA A 696 32.37 -16.31 13.54
N TYR A 697 31.28 -15.54 13.71
CA TYR A 697 29.94 -16.11 13.76
C TYR A 697 29.55 -16.80 12.46
N GLU A 698 29.80 -16.17 11.33
CA GLU A 698 29.52 -16.75 10.01
C GLU A 698 30.27 -18.09 9.82
N MET A 699 31.54 -18.16 10.22
CA MET A 699 32.35 -19.37 10.17
C MET A 699 31.82 -20.45 11.13
N MET A 700 31.40 -20.07 12.34
CA MET A 700 30.81 -20.99 13.33
C MET A 700 29.49 -21.56 12.84
N ASP A 701 28.62 -20.70 12.30
CA ASP A 701 27.32 -21.07 11.75
C ASP A 701 27.51 -22.03 10.55
N GLY A 702 28.49 -21.78 9.67
CA GLY A 702 28.75 -22.61 8.48
C GLY A 702 29.51 -23.92 8.72
N ALA A 703 30.16 -24.12 9.87
CA ALA A 703 31.01 -25.30 10.11
C ALA A 703 30.22 -26.63 10.13
N GLY A 704 30.20 -27.38 9.03
CA GLY A 704 29.43 -28.64 8.90
C GLY A 704 27.93 -28.43 8.63
N SER A 705 27.53 -27.21 8.30
CA SER A 705 26.16 -26.71 8.14
C SER A 705 25.93 -26.17 6.72
N ASN A 706 24.66 -25.95 6.35
CA ASN A 706 24.27 -25.17 5.17
C ASN A 706 24.08 -23.66 5.47
N ALA A 707 24.26 -23.23 6.72
CA ALA A 707 24.28 -21.84 7.15
C ALA A 707 25.64 -21.17 6.86
N GLY A 708 25.86 -19.95 7.38
CA GLY A 708 27.14 -19.23 7.21
C GLY A 708 27.35 -18.64 5.81
N HIS A 709 26.27 -18.12 5.20
CA HIS A 709 26.32 -17.39 3.92
C HIS A 709 25.59 -16.04 3.95
N SER A 710 25.18 -15.55 5.13
CA SER A 710 24.53 -14.24 5.27
C SER A 710 25.50 -13.10 4.96
N LEU A 711 26.72 -13.10 5.49
CA LEU A 711 27.69 -12.03 5.29
C LEU A 711 28.13 -11.96 3.82
N ASP A 712 28.38 -13.11 3.19
CA ASP A 712 28.73 -13.17 1.77
C ASP A 712 27.60 -12.72 0.83
N ARG A 713 26.33 -12.86 1.26
CA ARG A 713 25.16 -12.58 0.41
C ARG A 713 24.49 -11.24 0.69
N HIS A 714 24.69 -10.71 1.90
CA HIS A 714 23.99 -9.54 2.44
C HIS A 714 24.89 -8.63 3.27
N GLY A 715 26.16 -8.96 3.46
CA GLY A 715 27.12 -8.14 4.20
C GLY A 715 27.47 -6.83 3.49
N PRO A 716 28.16 -5.91 4.19
CA PRO A 716 28.51 -4.59 3.68
C PRO A 716 29.44 -4.60 2.46
N ASP A 717 30.26 -5.63 2.32
CA ASP A 717 31.22 -5.77 1.21
C ASP A 717 30.59 -6.29 -0.08
N VAL A 718 29.32 -6.70 -0.04
CA VAL A 718 28.58 -7.11 -1.25
C VAL A 718 28.41 -5.91 -2.17
N SER A 719 28.85 -6.05 -3.43
CA SER A 719 28.74 -4.96 -4.40
C SER A 719 27.30 -4.77 -4.88
N ASP A 720 26.97 -3.55 -5.31
CA ASP A 720 25.68 -3.25 -5.92
C ASP A 720 25.45 -4.11 -7.18
N GLU A 721 26.51 -4.33 -7.96
CA GLU A 721 26.51 -5.19 -9.14
C GLU A 721 26.17 -6.65 -8.80
N ASP A 722 26.62 -7.17 -7.65
CA ASP A 722 26.30 -8.54 -7.22
C ASP A 722 24.83 -8.67 -6.80
N LEU A 723 24.28 -7.67 -6.10
CA LEU A 723 22.86 -7.63 -5.76
C LEU A 723 21.98 -7.58 -7.03
N ILE A 724 22.35 -6.74 -8.00
CA ILE A 724 21.68 -6.65 -9.30
C ILE A 724 21.81 -7.97 -10.07
N THR A 725 22.99 -8.59 -10.05
CA THR A 725 23.25 -9.88 -10.71
C THR A 725 22.40 -10.98 -10.10
N ARG A 726 22.22 -11.00 -8.78
CA ARG A 726 21.32 -11.92 -8.10
C ARG A 726 19.88 -11.78 -8.58
N LEU A 727 19.37 -10.56 -8.72
CA LEU A 727 18.03 -10.32 -9.28
C LEU A 727 17.91 -10.79 -10.74
N LYS A 728 18.96 -10.58 -11.54
CA LYS A 728 18.96 -10.88 -12.99
C LYS A 728 19.16 -12.35 -13.31
N THR A 729 19.86 -13.09 -12.45
CA THR A 729 20.31 -14.47 -12.76
C THR A 729 19.84 -15.52 -11.76
N GLY A 730 19.45 -15.10 -10.56
CA GLY A 730 19.20 -15.99 -9.42
C GLY A 730 20.48 -16.55 -8.81
N LYS A 731 21.68 -16.14 -9.25
CA LYS A 731 22.94 -16.53 -8.61
C LYS A 731 23.23 -15.60 -7.43
N PRO A 732 23.28 -16.10 -6.18
CA PRO A 732 23.75 -15.28 -5.06
C PRO A 732 25.21 -14.85 -5.25
N PRO A 733 25.68 -13.79 -4.56
CA PRO A 733 27.04 -13.25 -4.72
C PRO A 733 28.18 -14.29 -4.58
N ASN A 734 27.99 -15.32 -3.74
CA ASN A 734 28.98 -16.37 -3.51
C ASN A 734 28.76 -17.68 -4.31
N ALA A 735 27.89 -17.67 -5.32
CA ALA A 735 27.56 -18.89 -6.06
C ALA A 735 28.73 -19.44 -6.89
N HIS A 736 28.99 -20.74 -6.75
CA HIS A 736 29.79 -21.51 -7.69
C HIS A 736 29.01 -21.81 -8.98
N ASP A 737 29.69 -22.33 -10.01
CA ASP A 737 29.07 -22.56 -11.32
C ASP A 737 28.04 -23.70 -11.32
N ASP A 738 28.18 -24.65 -10.39
CA ASP A 738 27.32 -25.81 -10.15
C ASP A 738 26.25 -25.59 -9.06
N ASP A 739 26.28 -24.43 -8.37
CA ASP A 739 25.31 -24.12 -7.31
C ASP A 739 23.88 -23.94 -7.84
N GLU A 740 22.91 -24.35 -7.03
CA GLU A 740 21.50 -24.10 -7.31
C GLU A 740 21.17 -22.60 -7.28
N ARG A 741 20.31 -22.16 -8.21
CA ARG A 741 19.87 -20.76 -8.28
C ARG A 741 18.90 -20.43 -7.14
N SER A 742 19.23 -19.40 -6.37
CA SER A 742 18.41 -18.83 -5.29
C SER A 742 17.71 -17.54 -5.77
N TYR A 743 16.54 -17.71 -6.38
CA TYR A 743 15.74 -16.60 -6.89
C TYR A 743 15.17 -15.75 -5.74
N THR A 744 15.21 -14.43 -5.89
CA THR A 744 14.65 -13.48 -4.93
C THR A 744 13.96 -12.31 -5.63
N GLY A 745 12.91 -11.76 -5.03
CA GLY A 745 12.21 -10.54 -5.49
C GLY A 745 12.94 -9.26 -5.12
N ALA A 746 13.75 -9.30 -4.06
CA ALA A 746 14.59 -8.19 -3.63
C ALA A 746 15.96 -8.70 -3.18
N SER A 747 17.01 -7.93 -3.46
CA SER A 747 18.38 -8.24 -3.02
C SER A 747 18.92 -7.06 -2.24
N SER A 748 19.26 -7.27 -0.98
CA SER A 748 19.65 -6.23 -0.03
C SER A 748 21.00 -6.52 0.61
N LYS A 749 21.66 -5.47 1.10
CA LYS A 749 22.88 -5.55 1.89
C LYS A 749 22.86 -4.60 3.07
N PHE A 750 23.51 -4.98 4.16
CA PHE A 750 23.78 -4.08 5.28
C PHE A 750 24.77 -2.98 4.87
N HIS A 751 24.72 -1.84 5.55
CA HIS A 751 25.71 -0.77 5.37
C HIS A 751 27.02 -1.03 6.10
N SER A 752 27.01 -1.84 7.16
CA SER A 752 28.17 -2.03 8.03
C SER A 752 28.16 -3.38 8.77
N PRO A 753 29.32 -3.92 9.19
CA PRO A 753 29.37 -5.13 10.02
C PRO A 753 28.67 -4.93 11.37
N GLN A 754 28.70 -3.71 11.91
CA GLN A 754 27.99 -3.33 13.13
C GLN A 754 26.48 -3.52 13.02
N ASP A 755 25.89 -3.17 11.86
CA ASP A 755 24.46 -3.34 11.62
C ASP A 755 24.06 -4.81 11.55
N TRP A 756 24.88 -5.61 10.89
CA TRP A 756 24.71 -7.06 10.85
C TRP A 756 24.80 -7.66 12.25
N LEU A 757 25.86 -7.35 13.01
CA LEU A 757 26.08 -7.91 14.34
C LEU A 757 24.98 -7.51 15.33
N ALA A 758 24.54 -6.24 15.29
CA ALA A 758 23.44 -5.75 16.11
C ALA A 758 22.13 -6.48 15.80
N GLY A 759 21.82 -6.72 14.51
CA GLY A 759 20.62 -7.44 14.11
C GLY A 759 20.58 -8.87 14.67
N ARG A 760 21.72 -9.58 14.60
CA ARG A 760 21.87 -10.93 15.15
C ARG A 760 21.62 -10.97 16.65
N GLU A 761 22.20 -10.05 17.42
CA GLU A 761 22.06 -10.04 18.88
C GLU A 761 20.66 -9.64 19.34
N ILE A 762 20.02 -8.66 18.68
CA ILE A 762 18.65 -8.29 19.02
C ILE A 762 17.70 -9.48 18.78
N ALA A 763 17.90 -10.23 17.69
CA ALA A 763 17.14 -11.43 17.43
C ALA A 763 17.44 -12.55 18.45
N ALA A 764 18.69 -12.70 18.89
CA ALA A 764 19.07 -13.65 19.94
C ALA A 764 18.42 -13.34 21.29
N GLU A 765 18.40 -12.07 21.70
CA GLU A 765 17.69 -11.63 22.90
C GLU A 765 16.18 -11.88 22.78
N ALA A 766 15.61 -11.66 21.60
CA ALA A 766 14.19 -11.94 21.34
C ALA A 766 13.87 -13.44 21.35
N ALA A 767 14.78 -14.28 20.85
CA ALA A 767 14.69 -15.74 20.95
C ALA A 767 14.68 -16.18 22.41
N LEU A 768 15.63 -15.68 23.21
CA LEU A 768 15.72 -16.00 24.63
C LEU A 768 14.46 -15.57 25.39
N ALA A 769 13.91 -14.40 25.08
CA ALA A 769 12.66 -13.92 25.66
C ALA A 769 11.44 -14.81 25.31
N LYS A 770 11.50 -15.56 24.21
CA LYS A 770 10.52 -16.58 23.82
C LYS A 770 10.83 -17.99 24.34
N GLY A 771 11.89 -18.15 25.14
CA GLY A 771 12.32 -19.44 25.69
C GLY A 771 13.26 -20.23 24.80
N VAL A 772 13.80 -19.63 23.74
CA VAL A 772 14.78 -20.25 22.85
C VAL A 772 16.16 -19.69 23.16
N ASP A 773 16.97 -20.46 23.90
CA ASP A 773 18.37 -20.10 24.14
C ASP A 773 19.26 -20.62 23.00
N ILE A 774 19.73 -19.69 22.16
CA ILE A 774 20.57 -20.03 21.00
C ILE A 774 21.98 -20.56 21.37
N THR A 775 22.28 -20.69 22.66
CA THR A 775 23.53 -21.29 23.16
C THR A 775 23.37 -22.73 23.63
N GLU A 776 22.16 -23.28 23.61
CA GLU A 776 21.91 -24.68 23.96
C GLU A 776 22.57 -25.65 22.98
N THR A 777 23.05 -26.78 23.52
CA THR A 777 23.67 -27.88 22.77
C THR A 777 22.80 -29.13 22.72
N GLU A 778 21.68 -29.14 23.44
CA GLU A 778 20.70 -30.23 23.42
C GLU A 778 19.28 -29.64 23.54
N MET A 779 18.41 -29.99 22.60
CA MET A 779 16.97 -29.70 22.70
C MET A 779 16.24 -30.78 23.47
N THR A 780 15.27 -30.38 24.28
CA THR A 780 14.36 -31.35 24.92
C THR A 780 13.29 -31.77 23.93
N PHE A 781 13.06 -33.08 23.79
CA PHE A 781 12.00 -33.63 22.95
C PHE A 781 10.82 -34.09 23.83
N THR A 782 9.66 -33.45 23.68
CA THR A 782 8.48 -33.69 24.53
C THR A 782 7.25 -34.24 23.83
N GLY A 783 7.27 -34.39 22.50
CA GLY A 783 6.02 -34.59 21.76
C GLY A 783 6.15 -35.18 20.36
N ASP A 784 5.40 -34.60 19.41
CA ASP A 784 5.39 -35.01 18.00
C ASP A 784 6.54 -34.30 17.27
N PRO A 785 7.48 -35.04 16.65
CA PRO A 785 8.65 -34.48 15.99
C PRO A 785 8.34 -33.51 14.84
N LEU A 786 7.10 -33.44 14.35
CA LEU A 786 6.70 -32.48 13.31
C LEU A 786 6.23 -31.13 13.88
N THR A 787 6.03 -31.03 15.19
CA THR A 787 5.44 -29.84 15.84
C THR A 787 6.10 -29.43 17.15
N ASP A 788 6.95 -30.26 17.74
CA ASP A 788 7.62 -30.03 19.01
C ASP A 788 8.94 -30.82 19.09
N PRO A 789 10.10 -30.18 19.34
CA PRO A 789 10.31 -28.77 19.66
C PRO A 789 10.30 -27.81 18.45
N ASP A 790 10.07 -26.52 18.71
CA ASP A 790 10.22 -25.45 17.70
C ASP A 790 11.65 -25.44 17.14
N GLU A 791 11.80 -25.74 15.84
CA GLU A 791 13.11 -25.88 15.18
C GLU A 791 13.61 -24.57 14.56
N SER A 792 12.79 -23.51 14.58
CA SER A 792 13.08 -22.23 13.96
C SER A 792 12.64 -21.07 14.82
N ALA A 793 13.49 -20.05 14.94
CA ALA A 793 13.18 -18.79 15.58
C ALA A 793 13.45 -17.63 14.60
N ASP A 794 12.39 -17.16 13.95
CA ASP A 794 12.43 -16.06 13.00
C ASP A 794 11.91 -14.73 13.59
N PHE A 795 12.60 -13.65 13.24
CA PHE A 795 12.33 -12.30 13.73
C PHE A 795 12.49 -11.28 12.62
N THR A 796 11.67 -10.24 12.67
CA THR A 796 11.94 -8.99 11.95
C THR A 796 12.34 -7.94 12.96
N VAL A 797 13.62 -7.56 12.97
CA VAL A 797 14.21 -6.60 13.90
C VAL A 797 14.11 -5.19 13.33
N GLU A 798 13.55 -4.24 14.08
CA GLU A 798 13.55 -2.82 13.74
C GLU A 798 14.75 -2.11 14.38
N HIS A 799 15.65 -1.59 13.54
CA HIS A 799 16.85 -0.87 14.00
C HIS A 799 16.56 0.61 14.29
N GLY A 800 15.40 1.15 13.91
CA GLY A 800 15.00 2.54 14.17
C GLY A 800 15.74 3.60 13.33
N ARG A 801 16.66 3.17 12.47
CA ARG A 801 17.42 4.00 11.50
C ARG A 801 17.73 3.20 10.23
N PRO A 802 18.12 3.88 9.12
CA PRO A 802 18.68 3.23 7.94
C PRO A 802 19.81 2.25 8.28
N ILE A 803 19.78 1.04 7.71
CA ILE A 803 20.80 0.00 7.90
C ILE A 803 21.31 -0.60 6.59
N ASP A 804 20.81 -0.15 5.43
CA ASP A 804 20.99 -0.90 4.19
C ASP A 804 20.98 -0.10 2.88
N LYS A 805 21.26 -0.87 1.82
CA LYS A 805 20.80 -0.63 0.46
C LYS A 805 20.13 -1.87 -0.10
N ALA A 806 19.14 -1.73 -0.97
CA ALA A 806 18.55 -2.86 -1.69
C ALA A 806 18.08 -2.53 -3.11
N TYR A 807 17.81 -3.59 -3.86
CA TYR A 807 17.25 -3.56 -5.19
C TYR A 807 15.99 -4.42 -5.23
N ILE A 808 14.87 -3.88 -5.74
CA ILE A 808 13.58 -4.58 -5.85
C ILE A 808 13.28 -4.84 -7.32
N GLY A 809 13.04 -6.09 -7.69
CA GLY A 809 12.73 -6.47 -9.07
C GLY A 809 11.32 -6.06 -9.52
N HIS A 810 11.19 -5.53 -10.74
CA HIS A 810 9.92 -5.10 -11.32
C HIS A 810 9.54 -5.90 -12.57
N LYS A 811 10.16 -5.60 -13.72
CA LYS A 811 9.92 -6.35 -14.95
C LYS A 811 10.64 -7.68 -14.88
N LYS A 812 9.92 -8.79 -15.09
CA LYS A 812 10.53 -10.12 -15.15
C LYS A 812 11.20 -10.34 -16.50
N HIS A 813 12.31 -11.08 -16.52
CA HIS A 813 12.82 -11.62 -17.77
C HIS A 813 11.79 -12.55 -18.40
N VAL A 814 11.86 -12.71 -19.72
CA VAL A 814 11.04 -13.65 -20.48
C VAL A 814 11.97 -14.67 -21.13
N ARG A 815 11.59 -15.94 -21.02
CA ARG A 815 12.28 -17.07 -21.65
C ARG A 815 11.30 -17.93 -22.44
N SER A 816 11.81 -18.78 -23.31
CA SER A 816 11.00 -19.81 -23.97
C SER A 816 10.79 -21.02 -23.05
N ASP A 817 9.58 -21.59 -23.06
CA ASP A 817 9.27 -22.91 -22.50
C ASP A 817 9.67 -24.04 -23.46
N ASP A 818 9.39 -25.30 -23.10
CA ASP A 818 9.69 -26.49 -23.93
C ASP A 818 8.93 -26.50 -25.28
N ASN A 819 7.85 -25.72 -25.40
CA ASN A 819 7.08 -25.55 -26.62
C ASN A 819 7.55 -24.34 -27.44
N GLY A 820 8.52 -23.57 -26.95
CA GLY A 820 9.01 -22.33 -27.54
C GLY A 820 8.18 -21.10 -27.14
N GLU A 821 7.16 -21.25 -26.29
CA GLU A 821 6.28 -20.14 -25.89
C GLU A 821 6.99 -19.20 -24.91
N PRO A 822 6.84 -17.88 -25.05
CA PRO A 822 7.40 -16.92 -24.10
C PRO A 822 6.66 -17.01 -22.76
N ILE A 823 7.42 -17.22 -21.68
CA ILE A 823 6.94 -17.26 -20.30
C ILE A 823 7.82 -16.37 -19.40
N SER A 824 7.21 -15.77 -18.37
CA SER A 824 7.97 -15.00 -17.38
C SER A 824 8.91 -15.91 -16.59
N ASP A 825 10.15 -15.46 -16.43
CA ASP A 825 11.15 -16.11 -15.62
C ASP A 825 11.00 -15.74 -14.13
N LYS A 826 11.80 -16.37 -13.27
CA LYS A 826 11.90 -16.05 -11.85
C LYS A 826 12.85 -14.88 -11.56
N THR A 827 13.51 -14.34 -12.58
CA THR A 827 14.50 -13.24 -12.51
C THR A 827 13.95 -11.96 -13.12
N TYR A 828 14.64 -10.84 -12.89
CA TYR A 828 14.16 -9.50 -13.23
C TYR A 828 15.09 -8.78 -14.20
N GLU A 829 14.49 -8.10 -15.17
CA GLU A 829 15.16 -7.25 -16.16
C GLU A 829 15.32 -5.81 -15.65
N SER A 830 14.29 -5.28 -14.98
CA SER A 830 14.31 -3.97 -14.35
C SER A 830 14.13 -4.05 -12.84
N PHE A 831 14.67 -3.06 -12.15
CA PHE A 831 14.69 -2.98 -10.70
C PHE A 831 14.63 -1.53 -10.22
N GLU A 832 14.09 -1.36 -9.02
CA GLU A 832 14.11 -0.14 -8.22
C GLU A 832 15.29 -0.20 -7.24
N GLU A 833 16.03 0.91 -7.14
CA GLU A 833 17.02 1.11 -6.10
C GLU A 833 16.35 1.72 -4.87
N VAL A 834 16.46 1.05 -3.73
CA VAL A 834 15.91 1.51 -2.46
C VAL A 834 17.01 1.63 -1.42
N GLU A 835 16.87 2.66 -0.59
CA GLU A 835 17.78 2.92 0.53
C GLU A 835 16.98 3.41 1.73
N GLY A 836 17.52 3.17 2.92
CA GLY A 836 16.93 3.64 4.16
C GLY A 836 16.00 2.65 4.85
N LEU A 837 16.02 1.37 4.44
CA LEU A 837 15.35 0.30 5.17
C LEU A 837 15.89 0.28 6.59
N THR A 838 14.97 0.01 7.51
CA THR A 838 15.28 0.07 8.94
C THR A 838 15.10 -1.29 9.60
N ARG A 839 14.64 -2.30 8.85
CA ARG A 839 14.37 -3.64 9.37
C ARG A 839 15.31 -4.69 8.80
N ALA A 840 15.69 -5.65 9.63
CA ALA A 840 16.39 -6.86 9.24
C ALA A 840 15.55 -8.09 9.56
N TYR A 841 15.49 -9.04 8.64
CA TYR A 841 15.00 -10.38 8.92
C TYR A 841 16.16 -11.20 9.49
N VAL A 842 15.91 -11.97 10.54
CA VAL A 842 16.88 -12.88 11.15
C VAL A 842 16.18 -14.20 11.45
N ASN A 843 16.79 -15.32 11.07
CA ASN A 843 16.28 -16.66 11.32
C ASN A 843 17.38 -17.55 11.90
N PHE A 844 17.15 -18.04 13.11
CA PHE A 844 17.93 -19.13 13.72
C PHE A 844 17.19 -20.46 13.52
N ILE A 845 17.92 -21.50 13.11
CA ILE A 845 17.39 -22.86 13.01
C ILE A 845 18.21 -23.81 13.88
N TRP A 846 17.57 -24.84 14.39
CA TRP A 846 18.28 -25.92 15.07
C TRP A 846 18.83 -26.92 14.05
N GLU A 847 20.11 -27.25 14.18
CA GLU A 847 20.73 -28.33 13.43
C GLU A 847 21.10 -29.48 14.38
N PRO A 848 20.49 -30.67 14.20
CA PRO A 848 20.89 -31.86 14.94
C PRO A 848 22.34 -32.26 14.65
N GLU A 849 23.02 -32.76 15.68
CA GLU A 849 24.32 -33.43 15.49
C GLU A 849 24.17 -34.72 14.67
N LEU A 850 25.30 -35.19 14.13
CA LEU A 850 25.37 -36.50 13.49
C LEU A 850 24.99 -37.59 14.49
N LEU A 851 24.16 -38.55 14.07
CA LEU A 851 23.98 -39.78 14.82
C LEU A 851 25.30 -40.57 14.73
N PRO A 852 25.95 -40.91 15.85
CA PRO A 852 27.26 -41.55 15.82
C PRO A 852 27.18 -42.96 15.22
N ALA A 853 28.33 -43.46 14.75
CA ALA A 853 28.43 -44.87 14.39
C ALA A 853 28.29 -45.75 15.65
N GLU A 854 27.40 -46.73 15.61
CA GLU A 854 27.11 -47.60 16.74
C GLU A 854 26.55 -48.95 16.30
N THR A 855 26.79 -49.98 17.10
CA THR A 855 26.11 -51.27 16.96
C THR A 855 25.02 -51.34 18.04
N THR A 856 23.77 -51.47 17.63
CA THR A 856 22.64 -51.55 18.56
C THR A 856 22.00 -52.94 18.51
N ASP A 857 21.44 -53.40 19.62
CA ASP A 857 20.70 -54.66 19.70
C ASP A 857 19.30 -54.58 19.07
N ASN A 858 18.96 -53.48 18.38
CA ASN A 858 17.67 -53.24 17.76
C ASN A 858 17.81 -52.86 16.27
N PRO A 859 17.21 -53.62 15.34
CA PRO A 859 16.44 -54.85 15.59
C PRO A 859 17.35 -56.00 16.08
N ASP A 860 16.80 -56.97 16.81
CA ASP A 860 17.49 -58.22 17.14
C ASP A 860 17.52 -59.13 15.89
N PRO A 861 18.69 -59.60 15.42
CA PRO A 861 20.03 -59.49 16.02
C PRO A 861 20.76 -58.18 15.74
N ALA A 862 21.69 -57.84 16.64
CA ALA A 862 22.45 -56.60 16.64
C ALA A 862 22.89 -56.13 15.25
N THR A 863 22.56 -54.89 14.93
CA THR A 863 22.80 -54.26 13.62
C THR A 863 23.81 -53.14 13.78
N ASP A 864 24.79 -53.10 12.88
CA ASP A 864 25.78 -52.02 12.80
C ASP A 864 25.21 -50.84 12.00
N TYR A 865 25.14 -49.67 12.63
CA TYR A 865 24.69 -48.43 12.03
C TYR A 865 25.87 -47.47 11.84
N PRO A 866 26.16 -47.03 10.61
CA PRO A 866 27.19 -46.02 10.39
C PRO A 866 26.77 -44.65 10.94
N GLU A 867 27.76 -43.77 11.05
CA GLU A 867 27.51 -42.35 11.33
C GLU A 867 26.61 -41.77 10.23
N GLU A 868 25.60 -40.98 10.62
CA GLU A 868 24.59 -40.49 9.69
C GLU A 868 24.12 -39.09 10.06
N LYS A 869 24.00 -38.22 9.05
CA LYS A 869 23.42 -36.88 9.20
C LYS A 869 21.90 -36.93 9.09
N ALA A 870 21.21 -36.33 10.05
CA ALA A 870 19.77 -36.07 9.97
C ALA A 870 19.50 -34.80 9.13
N GLN A 871 18.36 -34.77 8.44
CA GLN A 871 17.92 -33.57 7.71
C GLN A 871 17.32 -32.51 8.62
N ASP A 872 16.54 -32.93 9.62
CA ASP A 872 15.80 -32.11 10.60
C ASP A 872 15.56 -32.93 11.89
N ASN A 873 14.86 -32.39 12.89
CA ASN A 873 14.60 -33.14 14.12
C ASN A 873 13.72 -34.37 13.88
N ALA A 874 12.79 -34.31 12.92
CA ALA A 874 11.92 -35.43 12.62
C ALA A 874 12.68 -36.62 12.04
N ASP A 875 13.61 -36.36 11.12
CA ASP A 875 14.53 -37.35 10.58
C ASP A 875 15.48 -37.87 11.67
N TYR A 876 15.98 -36.99 12.56
CA TYR A 876 16.79 -37.41 13.70
C TYR A 876 16.04 -38.39 14.61
N VAL A 877 14.82 -38.02 15.03
CA VAL A 877 13.96 -38.84 15.89
C VAL A 877 13.60 -40.16 15.22
N ALA A 878 13.29 -40.16 13.92
CA ALA A 878 12.95 -41.37 13.18
C ALA A 878 14.14 -42.33 13.09
N LYS A 879 15.33 -41.82 12.77
CA LYS A 879 16.57 -42.60 12.71
C LYS A 879 16.98 -43.12 14.08
N TYR A 880 16.94 -42.28 15.11
CA TYR A 880 17.20 -42.67 16.49
C TYR A 880 16.23 -43.78 16.95
N THR A 881 14.94 -43.63 16.68
CA THR A 881 13.92 -44.64 17.04
C THR A 881 14.16 -45.96 16.31
N THR A 882 14.62 -45.91 15.07
CA THR A 882 15.00 -47.12 14.31
C THR A 882 16.16 -47.84 14.99
N ARG A 883 17.18 -47.10 15.48
CA ARG A 883 18.37 -47.64 16.13
C ARG A 883 18.11 -48.15 17.56
N HIS A 884 17.22 -47.51 18.32
CA HIS A 884 17.05 -47.77 19.76
C HIS A 884 15.67 -48.28 20.19
N GLY A 885 14.70 -48.32 19.28
CA GLY A 885 13.33 -48.81 19.55
C GLY A 885 12.43 -47.82 20.29
N ALA A 886 12.91 -46.62 20.59
CA ALA A 886 12.16 -45.53 21.21
C ALA A 886 12.72 -44.17 20.77
N ALA A 887 11.88 -43.12 20.82
CA ALA A 887 12.29 -41.76 20.53
C ALA A 887 13.31 -41.24 21.59
N PRO A 888 14.24 -40.35 21.20
CA PRO A 888 15.21 -39.79 22.13
C PRO A 888 14.53 -38.83 23.12
N ALA A 889 15.02 -38.74 24.35
CA ALA A 889 14.55 -37.72 25.30
C ALA A 889 15.11 -36.32 25.00
N LYS A 890 16.25 -36.27 24.29
CA LYS A 890 16.93 -35.05 23.87
C LYS A 890 17.54 -35.21 22.49
N ILE A 891 17.59 -34.12 21.73
CA ILE A 891 18.23 -34.06 20.42
C ILE A 891 19.48 -33.19 20.57
N PRO A 892 20.70 -33.78 20.57
CA PRO A 892 21.95 -33.03 20.52
C PRO A 892 22.04 -32.24 19.21
N GLY A 893 22.62 -31.05 19.27
CA GLY A 893 22.63 -30.13 18.14
C GLY A 893 23.14 -28.76 18.53
N ARG A 894 22.86 -27.78 17.67
CA ARG A 894 23.13 -26.36 17.95
C ARG A 894 22.18 -25.48 17.15
N TRP A 895 21.99 -24.26 17.63
CA TRP A 895 21.36 -23.20 16.84
C TRP A 895 22.37 -22.59 15.86
N VAL A 896 21.98 -22.46 14.60
CA VAL A 896 22.76 -21.74 13.58
C VAL A 896 21.92 -20.63 12.96
N MET A 897 22.56 -19.52 12.60
CA MET A 897 21.87 -18.44 11.89
C MET A 897 21.77 -18.75 10.39
N MET A 898 20.59 -19.18 9.95
CA MET A 898 20.37 -19.58 8.55
C MET A 898 20.25 -18.39 7.60
N GLN A 899 19.57 -17.32 8.03
CA GLN A 899 19.34 -16.14 7.20
C GLN A 899 19.39 -14.87 8.02
N GLN A 900 20.08 -13.87 7.49
CA GLN A 900 19.97 -12.49 7.94
C GLN A 900 20.12 -11.54 6.75
N TYR A 901 19.18 -10.59 6.60
CA TYR A 901 19.20 -9.59 5.54
C TYR A 901 18.28 -8.39 5.83
N PRO A 902 18.56 -7.18 5.29
CA PRO A 902 17.64 -6.05 5.38
C PRO A 902 16.35 -6.29 4.57
N VAL A 903 15.20 -5.94 5.14
CA VAL A 903 13.87 -6.24 4.59
C VAL A 903 13.42 -5.12 3.66
N ALA A 904 13.39 -5.39 2.36
CA ALA A 904 12.88 -4.46 1.34
C ALA A 904 11.37 -4.60 1.11
N ASP A 905 10.80 -5.75 1.47
CA ASP A 905 9.40 -6.05 1.22
C ASP A 905 8.46 -5.07 1.94
N GLY A 906 7.53 -4.50 1.18
CA GLY A 906 6.57 -3.52 1.69
C GLY A 906 7.16 -2.15 2.01
N TRP A 907 8.43 -1.88 1.64
CA TRP A 907 9.03 -0.56 1.78
C TRP A 907 8.46 0.42 0.76
N ASP A 908 8.10 1.60 1.24
CA ASP A 908 7.79 2.77 0.43
C ASP A 908 9.00 3.71 0.43
N ASN A 909 9.65 3.78 -0.73
CA ASN A 909 10.89 4.52 -0.91
C ASN A 909 10.70 6.05 -0.87
N GLU A 910 9.47 6.55 -1.11
CA GLU A 910 9.15 7.97 -1.05
C GLU A 910 8.84 8.41 0.37
N THR A 911 7.98 7.67 1.07
CA THR A 911 7.63 7.99 2.46
C THR A 911 8.66 7.51 3.47
N LYS A 912 9.60 6.66 3.04
CA LYS A 912 10.61 5.99 3.89
C LYS A 912 9.96 5.24 5.05
N THR A 913 8.89 4.51 4.74
CA THR A 913 8.14 3.73 5.72
C THR A 913 7.70 2.38 5.14
N TYR A 914 7.40 1.42 6.03
CA TYR A 914 6.79 0.17 5.63
C TYR A 914 5.27 0.28 5.57
N THR A 915 4.70 -0.17 4.46
CA THR A 915 3.26 -0.32 4.25
C THR A 915 2.64 -1.31 5.25
N ASN A 916 3.40 -2.36 5.62
CA ASN A 916 3.06 -3.23 6.74
C ASN A 916 3.79 -2.77 8.01
N GLY A 917 3.11 -1.91 8.78
CA GLY A 917 3.70 -1.29 9.98
C GLY A 917 4.08 -2.28 11.08
N ASN A 918 3.51 -3.48 11.12
CA ASN A 918 3.71 -4.43 12.22
C ASN A 918 3.50 -5.90 11.78
N PRO A 919 4.46 -6.55 11.10
CA PRO A 919 4.38 -7.98 10.84
C PRO A 919 4.32 -8.75 12.17
N GLY A 920 3.68 -9.93 12.18
CA GLY A 920 3.39 -10.68 13.42
C GLY A 920 4.61 -11.01 14.29
N ASN A 921 5.81 -11.05 13.71
CA ASN A 921 7.09 -11.36 14.36
C ASN A 921 8.02 -10.13 14.50
N MET A 922 7.48 -8.91 14.45
CA MET A 922 8.29 -7.69 14.57
C MET A 922 8.76 -7.43 16.01
N ILE A 923 10.06 -7.21 16.17
CA ILE A 923 10.69 -6.77 17.43
C ILE A 923 11.01 -5.27 17.30
N PRO A 924 10.38 -4.39 18.12
CA PRO A 924 10.56 -2.95 18.06
C PRO A 924 11.95 -2.45 18.42
#